data_AF-A0A6C0JCD7-F1
#
_entry.id   AF-A0A6C0JCD7-F1
#
_cell.length_a   1.000
_cell.length_b   1.000
_cell.length_c   1.000
_cell.angle_alpha   90.00
_cell.angle_beta   90.00
_cell.angle_gamma   90.00
#
_symmetry.space_group_name_H-M   'P 1'
#
loop_
_entity.id
_entity.type
_entity.pdbx_description
1 polymer ?
#
loop_
_entity_poly.entity_id
_entity_poly.type
_entity_poly.pdbx_seq_one_letter_code
_entity_poly.pdbx_strand_id
1 'polypeptide(L)'
;MVLSKITNEISYQELKTIDENDKGRDVSMYEINLFNIPVVIALGEIKYTFVDQNILFVPVYLVVDTDNKIYQIGVYEFPSEKLENIKDEEGDLDISNIDGPLLYSFINKPYVEKCMKNENLVPDYDSGDEEGEEEDDEEDEGDEEGDEGKSDSEEELEDIDDVDDDNADDDDETSEGLKNPPPVLVELLIEDDDDDFSEKGEQEKDEKKEKKKYKKSGNSESEWIEHYMNNNNYGIIDNPGHGDCFFYTIRDAFKSINIDGSVKKTREILTNKVDENVFNTYKEKFTMINKELKTLSDQIPKDKKRKAKLASDYNKLVKDAKGEKDIPTQKLKRTKAKQMRKKHKELSEELKAKERELKYAKNNYTDIKWFKNVKTKEQLISKMKTCDFWADIWAISTLEIGLNTKFIILSSDEYKRGNYGAVLRCGDFVPNSIEDKKYFKPKYYIILEHTGNHYKLITYKEKHIHRFHDIPFGMRRRIVEKCMKSKGKSLYNYIPKFAKMIGETIEIPKKEDGEENKSEEKMDSPIIVVETETSIEEEEEEVMQTPTPQDENLFNDDTVFYFREGSADKKPGKSIGKTMHEKIKDEDKFKDLEKIKDWRKVLSNMHYNGADYVVRKEGGEDGEVEPLFELDGLKWASVEHYYHANKFKKNTPDYYKQFAIDSGSAFAFEPKKALGAGGKGGKVREKNPETKKVKIIFSRPRDIVMDEDFFDGRNPELVMERAQQAKYEQDDLSKRVLLATKDAKLIHHIKPRGAPRPSIVFYNTMRVRHKLKKKN
;
A
#
# COMPACT_ATOMS: atom_id res chain seq x y z
N MET A 1 2.97 7.57 -33.17
CA MET A 1 3.64 7.81 -31.87
C MET A 1 4.43 9.09 -32.02
N VAL A 2 4.52 9.89 -30.96
CA VAL A 2 5.32 11.12 -30.94
C VAL A 2 6.52 10.94 -30.01
N LEU A 3 7.70 11.43 -30.42
CA LEU A 3 8.92 11.35 -29.62
C LEU A 3 8.96 12.47 -28.58
N SER A 4 9.46 12.16 -27.39
CA SER A 4 9.70 13.13 -26.32
C SER A 4 10.65 14.24 -26.80
N LYS A 5 10.37 15.49 -26.38
CA LYS A 5 11.23 16.66 -26.57
C LYS A 5 12.40 16.66 -25.58
N ILE A 6 12.29 15.94 -24.46
CA ILE A 6 13.31 15.85 -23.43
C ILE A 6 14.34 14.76 -23.76
N THR A 7 13.90 13.62 -24.31
CA THR A 7 14.80 12.52 -24.72
C THR A 7 14.29 11.76 -25.94
N ASN A 8 15.20 11.37 -26.84
CA ASN A 8 14.86 10.59 -28.05
C ASN A 8 14.56 9.11 -27.77
N GLU A 9 14.72 8.65 -26.52
CA GLU A 9 14.49 7.24 -26.11
C GLU A 9 13.04 6.95 -25.73
N ILE A 10 12.22 8.00 -25.55
CA ILE A 10 10.81 7.90 -25.13
C ILE A 10 9.90 8.25 -26.29
N SER A 11 8.87 7.42 -26.49
CA SER A 11 7.80 7.68 -27.45
C SER A 11 6.43 7.55 -26.78
N TYR A 12 5.56 8.51 -27.01
CA TYR A 12 4.17 8.50 -26.53
C TYR A 12 3.24 7.90 -27.58
N GLN A 13 2.36 7.01 -27.13
CA GLN A 13 1.30 6.46 -27.97
C GLN A 13 0.26 7.53 -28.27
N GLU A 14 -0.08 7.66 -29.54
CA GLU A 14 -1.09 8.63 -29.99
C GLU A 14 -2.48 8.02 -29.81
N LEU A 15 -3.29 8.65 -28.96
CA LEU A 15 -4.65 8.24 -28.63
C LEU A 15 -5.62 9.38 -28.97
N LYS A 16 -6.87 9.03 -29.33
CA LYS A 16 -7.93 10.02 -29.62
C LYS A 16 -9.00 10.08 -28.52
N THR A 17 -9.00 9.11 -27.62
CA THR A 17 -10.00 8.92 -26.57
C THR A 17 -9.39 9.25 -25.21
N ILE A 18 -10.25 9.66 -24.27
CA ILE A 18 -9.85 9.93 -22.88
C ILE A 18 -9.29 8.66 -22.23
N ASP A 19 -8.18 8.79 -21.48
CA ASP A 19 -7.67 7.73 -20.60
C ASP A 19 -8.76 7.33 -19.59
N GLU A 20 -9.01 6.04 -19.41
CA GLU A 20 -10.04 5.54 -18.47
C GLU A 20 -9.84 6.05 -17.04
N ASN A 21 -8.59 6.34 -16.64
CA ASN A 21 -8.30 6.87 -15.32
C ASN A 21 -8.74 8.32 -15.19
N ASP A 22 -8.78 9.09 -16.28
CA ASP A 22 -9.11 10.51 -16.28
C ASP A 22 -10.63 10.75 -16.48
N LYS A 23 -11.40 9.72 -16.87
CA LYS A 23 -12.85 9.82 -17.07
C LYS A 23 -13.60 10.10 -15.77
N GLY A 24 -14.46 11.13 -15.80
CA GLY A 24 -15.36 11.48 -14.69
C GLY A 24 -14.67 12.14 -13.50
N ARG A 25 -13.42 12.62 -13.68
CA ARG A 25 -12.72 13.43 -12.70
C ARG A 25 -13.08 14.90 -12.84
N ASP A 26 -12.99 15.61 -11.71
CA ASP A 26 -13.03 17.06 -11.65
C ASP A 26 -11.59 17.54 -11.87
N VAL A 27 -11.36 18.40 -12.87
CA VAL A 27 -10.04 18.88 -13.26
C VAL A 27 -10.12 20.34 -13.67
N SER A 28 -9.07 21.10 -13.36
CA SER A 28 -8.92 22.49 -13.77
C SER A 28 -8.76 22.60 -15.30
N MET A 29 -9.48 23.55 -15.90
CA MET A 29 -9.42 23.85 -17.32
C MET A 29 -8.55 25.08 -17.56
N TYR A 30 -7.85 25.10 -18.69
CA TYR A 30 -6.95 26.18 -19.06
C TYR A 30 -7.27 26.68 -20.46
N GLU A 31 -7.29 27.99 -20.63
CA GLU A 31 -7.34 28.60 -21.96
C GLU A 31 -5.92 28.75 -22.51
N ILE A 32 -5.66 28.17 -23.69
CA ILE A 32 -4.37 28.29 -24.38
C ILE A 32 -4.57 28.61 -25.87
N ASN A 33 -3.51 29.08 -26.52
CA ASN A 33 -3.50 29.30 -27.97
C ASN A 33 -2.79 28.14 -28.68
N LEU A 34 -3.54 27.31 -29.41
CA LEU A 34 -2.99 26.30 -30.33
C LEU A 34 -3.10 26.79 -31.77
N PHE A 35 -1.97 26.96 -32.46
CA PHE A 35 -1.93 27.45 -33.85
C PHE A 35 -2.63 28.81 -34.08
N ASN A 36 -2.55 29.71 -33.09
CA ASN A 36 -3.26 31.01 -33.02
C ASN A 36 -4.79 30.87 -32.94
N ILE A 37 -5.28 29.75 -32.42
CA ILE A 37 -6.71 29.52 -32.15
C ILE A 37 -6.84 29.38 -30.63
N PRO A 38 -7.66 30.21 -29.97
CA PRO A 38 -7.94 30.04 -28.55
C PRO A 38 -8.72 28.75 -28.34
N VAL A 39 -8.28 27.93 -27.40
CA VAL A 39 -8.88 26.63 -27.08
C VAL A 39 -8.88 26.42 -25.57
N VAL A 40 -9.86 25.66 -25.08
CA VAL A 40 -9.90 25.17 -23.70
C VAL A 40 -9.29 23.79 -23.64
N ILE A 41 -8.33 23.58 -22.73
CA ILE A 41 -7.73 22.29 -22.46
C ILE A 41 -7.94 21.85 -21.02
N ALA A 42 -8.01 20.54 -20.81
CA ALA A 42 -7.97 19.92 -19.50
C ALA A 42 -6.75 19.01 -19.39
N LEU A 43 -6.20 18.90 -18.18
CA LEU A 43 -5.06 18.04 -17.88
C LEU A 43 -5.51 16.74 -17.22
N GLY A 44 -4.93 15.63 -17.66
CA GLY A 44 -5.11 14.32 -17.03
C GLY A 44 -4.23 14.14 -15.79
N GLU A 45 -4.21 12.91 -15.26
CA GLU A 45 -3.34 12.55 -14.16
C GLU A 45 -1.86 12.47 -14.59
N ILE A 46 -0.96 12.91 -13.69
CA ILE A 46 0.48 12.74 -13.86
C ILE A 46 0.83 11.26 -13.96
N LYS A 47 1.48 10.89 -15.05
CA LYS A 47 1.98 9.55 -15.31
C LYS A 47 3.45 9.47 -14.93
N TYR A 48 3.76 8.48 -14.10
CA TYR A 48 5.12 8.19 -13.60
C TYR A 48 5.85 7.12 -14.43
N THR A 49 5.32 6.77 -15.62
CA THR A 49 5.81 5.66 -16.44
C THR A 49 7.30 5.77 -16.80
N PHE A 50 7.83 7.00 -16.91
CA PHE A 50 9.22 7.26 -17.27
C PHE A 50 10.02 7.96 -16.16
N VAL A 51 9.58 7.79 -14.90
CA VAL A 51 10.22 8.42 -13.73
C VAL A 51 11.67 7.98 -13.55
N ASP A 52 12.01 6.74 -13.91
CA ASP A 52 13.39 6.21 -13.88
C ASP A 52 14.31 6.94 -14.88
N GLN A 53 13.75 7.50 -15.95
CA GLN A 53 14.43 8.37 -16.92
C GLN A 53 14.32 9.86 -16.54
N ASN A 54 13.89 10.16 -15.32
CA ASN A 54 13.63 11.50 -14.79
C ASN A 54 12.55 12.28 -15.56
N ILE A 55 11.58 11.61 -16.19
CA ILE A 55 10.51 12.26 -16.97
C ILE A 55 9.13 11.87 -16.44
N LEU A 56 8.33 12.90 -16.13
CA LEU A 56 6.90 12.77 -15.87
C LEU A 56 6.14 13.37 -17.03
N PHE A 57 4.95 12.86 -17.30
CA PHE A 57 4.10 13.43 -18.34
C PHE A 57 2.63 13.37 -17.98
N VAL A 58 1.85 14.25 -18.61
CA VAL A 58 0.43 14.46 -18.32
C VAL A 58 -0.34 14.47 -19.64
N PRO A 59 -1.36 13.62 -19.82
CA PRO A 59 -2.26 13.70 -20.96
C PRO A 59 -2.94 15.07 -21.06
N VAL A 60 -3.01 15.62 -22.27
CA VAL A 60 -3.70 16.89 -22.55
C VAL A 60 -4.92 16.64 -23.42
N TYR A 61 -6.06 17.15 -22.97
CA TYR A 61 -7.35 17.00 -23.61
C TYR A 61 -7.86 18.34 -24.13
N LEU A 62 -8.21 18.41 -25.41
CA LEU A 62 -8.99 19.51 -25.98
C LEU A 62 -10.45 19.33 -25.59
N VAL A 63 -11.02 20.34 -24.92
CA VAL A 63 -12.42 20.35 -24.47
C VAL A 63 -13.21 21.24 -25.41
N VAL A 64 -14.03 20.63 -26.26
CA VAL A 64 -14.96 21.35 -27.15
C VAL A 64 -16.35 21.40 -26.51
N ASP A 65 -16.77 20.32 -25.88
CA ASP A 65 -18.04 20.18 -25.14
C ASP A 65 -17.78 19.25 -23.95
N THR A 66 -18.16 19.69 -22.75
CA THR A 66 -17.94 18.99 -21.48
C THR A 66 -18.67 17.66 -21.37
N ASP A 67 -19.71 17.45 -22.18
CA ASP A 67 -20.53 16.24 -22.12
C ASP A 67 -20.06 15.15 -23.09
N ASN A 68 -19.68 15.50 -24.34
CA ASN A 68 -19.46 14.49 -25.39
C ASN A 68 -18.30 14.76 -26.37
N LYS A 69 -17.61 15.91 -26.34
CA LYS A 69 -16.54 16.24 -27.31
C LYS A 69 -15.24 16.62 -26.61
N ILE A 70 -14.55 15.60 -26.11
CA ILE A 70 -13.23 15.73 -25.49
C ILE A 70 -12.23 14.85 -26.25
N TYR A 71 -11.13 15.45 -26.72
CA TYR A 71 -10.15 14.76 -27.56
C TYR A 71 -8.76 14.84 -26.93
N GLN A 72 -8.08 13.71 -26.79
CA GLN A 72 -6.67 13.75 -26.38
C GLN A 72 -5.81 14.26 -27.54
N ILE A 73 -5.07 15.34 -27.29
CA ILE A 73 -4.31 16.06 -28.33
C ILE A 73 -2.79 15.97 -28.13
N GLY A 74 -2.33 15.51 -26.98
CA GLY A 74 -0.91 15.41 -26.71
C GLY A 74 -0.60 15.12 -25.24
N VAL A 75 0.63 15.45 -24.86
CA VAL A 75 1.11 15.36 -23.48
C VAL A 75 1.94 16.60 -23.11
N TYR A 76 1.85 17.03 -21.85
CA TYR A 76 2.92 17.83 -21.23
C TYR A 76 3.96 16.87 -20.68
N GLU A 77 5.24 17.19 -20.85
CA GLU A 77 6.33 16.42 -20.27
C GLU A 77 7.28 17.36 -19.52
N PHE A 78 7.77 16.92 -18.37
CA PHE A 78 8.67 17.71 -17.54
C PHE A 78 9.56 16.80 -16.68
N PRO A 79 10.75 17.27 -16.27
CA PRO A 79 11.63 16.51 -15.38
C PRO A 79 10.97 16.23 -14.02
N SER A 80 11.19 15.04 -13.45
CA SER A 80 10.53 14.65 -12.19
C SER A 80 10.85 15.59 -11.03
N GLU A 81 12.07 16.14 -11.00
CA GLU A 81 12.53 17.14 -10.02
C GLU A 81 11.77 18.47 -10.07
N LYS A 82 11.13 18.81 -11.20
CA LYS A 82 10.37 20.05 -11.33
C LYS A 82 8.96 19.95 -10.75
N LEU A 83 8.47 18.76 -10.41
CA LEU A 83 7.08 18.53 -10.00
C LEU A 83 6.63 19.43 -8.85
N GLU A 84 7.48 19.62 -7.83
CA GLU A 84 7.16 20.45 -6.66
C GLU A 84 7.14 21.95 -6.99
N ASN A 85 7.78 22.37 -8.08
CA ASN A 85 7.89 23.78 -8.47
C ASN A 85 6.86 24.19 -9.53
N ILE A 86 6.16 23.24 -10.14
CA ILE A 86 5.13 23.46 -11.18
C ILE A 86 3.72 23.22 -10.64
N LYS A 87 3.58 23.03 -9.33
CA LYS A 87 2.29 22.95 -8.66
C LYS A 87 1.93 24.29 -8.05
N ASP A 88 0.67 24.68 -8.17
CA ASP A 88 0.12 25.86 -7.52
C ASP A 88 -0.21 25.61 -6.03
N GLU A 89 -0.81 26.61 -5.37
CA GLU A 89 -1.17 26.55 -3.96
C GLU A 89 -2.28 25.53 -3.64
N GLU A 90 -3.01 25.07 -4.65
CA GLU A 90 -4.08 24.07 -4.56
C GLU A 90 -3.58 22.65 -4.90
N GLY A 91 -2.37 22.54 -5.46
CA GLY A 91 -1.70 21.30 -5.81
C GLY A 91 -1.90 20.86 -7.26
N ASP A 92 -2.51 21.71 -8.08
CA ASP A 92 -2.73 21.54 -9.51
C ASP A 92 -1.52 22.03 -10.31
N LEU A 93 -1.38 21.58 -11.57
CA LEU A 93 -0.23 21.91 -12.40
C LEU A 93 -0.37 23.30 -13.03
N ASP A 94 0.50 24.22 -12.64
CA ASP A 94 0.63 25.52 -13.29
C ASP A 94 1.36 25.37 -14.64
N ILE A 95 0.58 25.32 -15.71
CA ILE A 95 1.08 25.17 -17.10
C ILE A 95 1.89 26.39 -17.57
N SER A 96 1.84 27.53 -16.89
CA SER A 96 2.61 28.72 -17.24
C SER A 96 4.12 28.49 -17.14
N ASN A 97 4.53 27.49 -16.35
CA ASN A 97 5.93 27.14 -16.08
C ASN A 97 6.42 25.94 -16.90
N ILE A 98 5.60 25.42 -17.83
CA ILE A 98 5.91 24.24 -18.64
C ILE A 98 5.90 24.65 -20.12
N ASP A 99 6.92 24.23 -20.87
CA ASP A 99 6.92 24.42 -22.32
C ASP A 99 5.71 23.70 -22.93
N GLY A 100 4.98 24.41 -23.81
CA GLY A 100 3.70 23.99 -24.40
C GLY A 100 3.65 22.52 -24.87
N PRO A 101 2.41 21.97 -24.99
CA PRO A 101 2.22 20.53 -25.08
C PRO A 101 2.94 19.92 -26.28
N LEU A 102 3.46 18.71 -26.10
CA LEU A 102 3.89 17.87 -27.20
C LEU A 102 2.65 17.29 -27.87
N LEU A 103 2.28 17.89 -29.01
CA LEU A 103 1.09 17.50 -29.77
C LEU A 103 1.32 16.19 -30.54
N TYR A 104 0.26 15.39 -30.65
CA TYR A 104 0.27 14.20 -31.50
C TYR A 104 0.39 14.55 -32.98
N SER A 105 0.94 13.62 -33.77
CA SER A 105 1.33 13.88 -35.17
C SER A 105 0.15 14.28 -36.06
N PHE A 106 -1.06 13.81 -35.73
CA PHE A 106 -2.29 14.14 -36.47
C PHE A 106 -2.94 15.47 -36.05
N ILE A 107 -2.42 16.14 -35.01
CA ILE A 107 -2.95 17.43 -34.53
C ILE A 107 -2.27 18.56 -35.30
N ASN A 108 -3.04 19.24 -36.14
CA ASN A 108 -2.60 20.37 -36.95
C ASN A 108 -3.67 21.47 -36.97
N LYS A 109 -3.34 22.63 -37.53
CA LYS A 109 -4.26 23.77 -37.61
C LYS A 109 -5.61 23.39 -38.24
N PRO A 110 -5.69 22.71 -39.40
CA PRO A 110 -6.97 22.25 -39.95
C PRO A 110 -7.78 21.32 -39.03
N TYR A 111 -7.11 20.46 -38.25
CA TYR A 111 -7.77 19.57 -37.30
C TYR A 111 -8.44 20.37 -36.17
N VAL A 112 -7.71 21.32 -35.57
CA VAL A 112 -8.23 22.18 -34.50
C VAL A 112 -9.34 23.11 -35.02
N GLU A 113 -9.17 23.74 -36.19
CA GLU A 113 -10.23 24.55 -36.82
C GLU A 113 -11.50 23.74 -37.09
N LYS A 114 -11.36 22.47 -37.49
CA LYS A 114 -12.49 21.57 -37.70
C LYS A 114 -13.20 21.24 -36.39
N CYS A 115 -12.46 21.02 -35.30
CA CYS A 115 -13.01 20.75 -33.98
C CYS A 115 -13.76 21.95 -33.40
N MET A 116 -13.29 23.18 -33.67
CA MET A 116 -13.87 24.41 -33.12
C MET A 116 -14.92 25.08 -34.03
N LYS A 117 -15.27 24.48 -35.16
CA LYS A 117 -16.20 25.08 -36.14
C LYS A 117 -17.63 25.04 -35.60
N ASN A 118 -18.22 26.22 -35.37
CA ASN A 118 -19.57 26.45 -34.84
C ASN A 118 -19.75 26.17 -33.32
N GLU A 119 -18.68 26.21 -32.54
CA GLU A 119 -18.73 25.98 -31.09
C GLU A 119 -18.25 27.25 -30.36
N ASN A 120 -18.96 27.66 -29.30
CA ASN A 120 -18.51 28.73 -28.40
C ASN A 120 -17.58 28.14 -27.33
N LEU A 121 -16.56 28.89 -26.91
CA LEU A 121 -15.68 28.48 -25.81
C LEU A 121 -16.51 28.22 -24.55
N VAL A 122 -16.19 27.14 -23.83
CA VAL A 122 -16.86 26.76 -22.58
C VAL A 122 -16.76 27.95 -21.61
N PRO A 123 -17.88 28.44 -21.03
CA PRO A 123 -17.85 29.58 -20.12
C PRO A 123 -16.97 29.27 -18.91
N ASP A 124 -16.05 30.18 -18.58
CA ASP A 124 -15.26 30.12 -17.35
C ASP A 124 -16.18 30.40 -16.16
N TYR A 125 -16.37 29.40 -15.29
CA TYR A 125 -17.22 29.51 -14.10
C TYR A 125 -16.40 29.73 -12.81
N ASP A 126 -15.07 29.92 -12.89
CA ASP A 126 -14.19 29.98 -11.71
C ASP A 126 -13.33 31.24 -11.58
N SER A 127 -13.43 32.20 -12.50
CA SER A 127 -12.90 33.56 -12.26
C SER A 127 -13.91 34.40 -11.49
N GLY A 128 -13.70 34.51 -10.18
CA GLY A 128 -14.40 35.46 -9.34
C GLY A 128 -13.96 36.89 -9.62
N ASP A 129 -14.64 37.58 -10.54
CA ASP A 129 -14.66 39.04 -10.62
C ASP A 129 -16.08 39.53 -10.93
N GLU A 130 -16.61 40.41 -10.08
CA GLU A 130 -17.83 41.19 -10.29
C GLU A 130 -17.51 42.50 -11.05
N GLU A 131 -18.54 43.02 -11.74
CA GLU A 131 -18.70 44.32 -12.44
C GLU A 131 -18.38 44.26 -13.95
N GLY A 132 -19.29 44.56 -14.90
CA GLY A 132 -20.64 45.13 -14.88
C GLY A 132 -21.11 45.50 -16.31
N GLU A 133 -22.42 45.78 -16.43
CA GLU A 133 -23.16 46.49 -17.52
C GLU A 133 -23.48 45.65 -18.79
N GLU A 134 -24.70 45.13 -18.96
CA GLU A 134 -25.98 45.74 -19.42
C GLU A 134 -26.14 45.90 -20.94
N GLU A 135 -27.40 45.81 -21.37
CA GLU A 135 -28.01 45.92 -22.73
C GLU A 135 -27.95 44.64 -23.60
N ASP A 136 -29.01 43.85 -23.77
CA ASP A 136 -30.40 44.05 -24.28
C ASP A 136 -30.56 43.56 -25.73
N ASP A 137 -31.83 43.24 -26.05
CA ASP A 137 -32.47 42.83 -27.30
C ASP A 137 -32.49 41.31 -27.58
N GLU A 138 -33.58 40.57 -27.34
CA GLU A 138 -34.98 40.64 -27.84
C GLU A 138 -35.27 39.56 -28.90
N GLU A 139 -36.33 38.80 -28.62
CA GLU A 139 -37.26 38.11 -29.53
C GLU A 139 -36.75 36.94 -30.40
N ASP A 140 -37.31 35.74 -30.18
CA ASP A 140 -38.45 35.28 -31.00
C ASP A 140 -39.19 34.08 -30.35
N GLU A 141 -40.51 34.14 -30.39
CA GLU A 141 -41.47 33.11 -30.01
C GLU A 141 -41.76 32.19 -31.21
N GLY A 142 -42.31 30.99 -30.97
CA GLY A 142 -43.11 30.30 -31.99
C GLY A 142 -42.99 28.79 -32.06
N ASP A 143 -43.96 28.12 -31.42
CA ASP A 143 -44.76 26.99 -31.93
C ASP A 143 -44.10 25.64 -32.26
N GLU A 144 -44.82 24.51 -32.26
CA GLU A 144 -45.89 23.90 -31.46
C GLU A 144 -45.97 22.44 -31.98
N GLU A 145 -46.57 21.55 -31.19
CA GLU A 145 -47.02 20.16 -31.52
C GLU A 145 -45.92 19.08 -31.73
N GLY A 146 -45.94 17.88 -31.14
CA GLY A 146 -47.01 17.07 -30.56
C GLY A 146 -47.12 15.77 -31.36
N ASP A 147 -46.68 14.62 -30.82
CA ASP A 147 -47.42 13.35 -30.88
C ASP A 147 -46.75 12.24 -30.02
N GLU A 148 -47.61 11.41 -29.44
CA GLU A 148 -47.36 10.31 -28.53
C GLU A 148 -46.98 9.00 -29.25
N GLY A 149 -46.32 8.09 -28.52
CA GLY A 149 -46.08 6.72 -28.97
C GLY A 149 -45.50 5.83 -27.88
N LYS A 150 -46.37 5.29 -27.02
CA LYS A 150 -46.08 4.22 -26.04
C LYS A 150 -45.73 2.89 -26.71
N SER A 151 -44.90 2.08 -26.05
CA SER A 151 -45.18 0.65 -25.78
C SER A 151 -44.13 0.03 -24.85
N ASP A 152 -44.63 -0.67 -23.83
CA ASP A 152 -43.96 -1.50 -22.84
C ASP A 152 -43.22 -2.73 -23.42
N SER A 153 -42.31 -3.31 -22.63
CA SER A 153 -42.49 -4.68 -22.11
C SER A 153 -41.42 -5.05 -21.07
N GLU A 154 -41.89 -5.29 -19.85
CA GLU A 154 -41.26 -6.12 -18.82
C GLU A 154 -41.32 -7.60 -19.23
N GLU A 155 -40.32 -8.40 -18.88
CA GLU A 155 -40.44 -9.86 -18.88
C GLU A 155 -39.98 -10.42 -17.53
N GLU A 156 -40.94 -11.05 -16.85
CA GLU A 156 -40.83 -11.94 -15.71
C GLU A 156 -40.18 -13.27 -16.14
N LEU A 157 -39.49 -13.95 -15.22
CA LEU A 157 -39.06 -15.34 -15.39
C LEU A 157 -39.77 -16.21 -14.36
N GLU A 158 -40.66 -17.06 -14.88
CA GLU A 158 -41.40 -18.12 -14.18
C GLU A 158 -40.55 -19.37 -13.89
N ASP A 159 -41.04 -20.10 -12.89
CA ASP A 159 -40.60 -21.39 -12.37
C ASP A 159 -40.77 -22.56 -13.37
N ILE A 160 -39.92 -23.59 -13.24
CA ILE A 160 -40.20 -24.96 -13.69
C ILE A 160 -39.77 -25.94 -12.58
N ASP A 161 -40.73 -26.77 -12.18
CA ASP A 161 -40.66 -27.87 -11.21
C ASP A 161 -40.15 -29.20 -11.81
N ASP A 162 -39.59 -30.01 -10.89
CA ASP A 162 -39.58 -31.48 -10.72
C ASP A 162 -38.96 -32.43 -11.77
N VAL A 163 -38.14 -33.39 -11.26
CA VAL A 163 -38.52 -34.81 -11.03
C VAL A 163 -37.34 -35.63 -10.43
N ASP A 164 -37.66 -36.25 -9.28
CA ASP A 164 -37.32 -37.55 -8.66
C ASP A 164 -35.87 -38.08 -8.43
N ASP A 165 -35.55 -38.15 -7.13
CA ASP A 165 -35.27 -39.32 -6.25
C ASP A 165 -34.68 -40.62 -6.82
N ASP A 166 -33.61 -41.09 -6.18
CA ASP A 166 -33.46 -42.49 -5.74
C ASP A 166 -32.41 -42.61 -4.61
N ASN A 167 -32.84 -43.26 -3.54
CA ASN A 167 -32.15 -43.51 -2.26
C ASN A 167 -31.05 -44.59 -2.35
N ALA A 168 -30.07 -44.54 -1.44
CA ALA A 168 -29.59 -45.72 -0.69
C ALA A 168 -28.71 -45.33 0.52
N ASP A 169 -28.96 -46.05 1.61
CA ASP A 169 -28.58 -45.83 3.01
C ASP A 169 -27.12 -46.14 3.43
N ASP A 170 -26.79 -45.59 4.60
CA ASP A 170 -25.99 -46.09 5.75
C ASP A 170 -24.55 -46.61 5.56
N ASP A 171 -23.59 -45.99 6.28
CA ASP A 171 -23.15 -46.52 7.58
C ASP A 171 -22.21 -45.56 8.33
N ASP A 172 -22.43 -45.49 9.65
CA ASP A 172 -21.71 -44.76 10.69
C ASP A 172 -20.44 -45.51 11.12
N GLU A 173 -19.30 -44.83 11.28
CA GLU A 173 -18.30 -45.24 12.27
C GLU A 173 -17.32 -44.11 12.65
N THR A 174 -17.59 -43.58 13.83
CA THR A 174 -16.70 -43.10 14.91
C THR A 174 -15.25 -42.68 14.66
N SER A 175 -14.94 -41.54 15.30
CA SER A 175 -13.64 -40.93 15.52
C SER A 175 -12.56 -41.85 16.09
N GLU A 176 -11.33 -41.76 15.57
CA GLU A 176 -10.10 -41.86 16.38
C GLU A 176 -8.86 -41.34 15.63
N GLY A 177 -8.05 -40.54 16.33
CA GLY A 177 -6.59 -40.59 16.24
C GLY A 177 -5.86 -39.97 15.03
N LEU A 178 -5.50 -38.69 15.15
CA LEU A 178 -4.36 -38.09 14.44
C LEU A 178 -3.07 -38.90 14.71
N LYS A 179 -2.51 -39.54 13.67
CA LYS A 179 -1.07 -39.81 13.45
C LYS A 179 -0.87 -40.62 12.15
N ASN A 180 -0.70 -39.93 11.02
CA ASN A 180 0.04 -40.31 9.80
C ASN A 180 -0.20 -39.24 8.71
N PRO A 181 0.71 -39.04 7.73
CA PRO A 181 0.49 -38.08 6.65
C PRO A 181 -0.82 -38.38 5.88
N PRO A 182 -1.52 -37.38 5.31
CA PRO A 182 -2.83 -37.58 4.70
C PRO A 182 -2.78 -38.65 3.58
N PRO A 183 -3.77 -39.57 3.50
CA PRO A 183 -3.84 -40.64 2.48
C PRO A 183 -3.70 -40.16 1.02
N VAL A 184 -3.95 -38.87 0.77
CA VAL A 184 -3.96 -38.22 -0.55
C VAL A 184 -2.58 -38.10 -1.20
N LEU A 185 -1.50 -37.92 -0.44
CA LEU A 185 -0.14 -37.82 -1.01
C LEU A 185 0.34 -39.17 -1.58
N VAL A 186 -0.14 -40.27 -1.00
CA VAL A 186 0.12 -41.64 -1.46
C VAL A 186 -0.59 -41.92 -2.79
N GLU A 187 -1.81 -41.40 -2.96
CA GLU A 187 -2.62 -41.59 -4.18
C GLU A 187 -2.08 -40.83 -5.40
N LEU A 188 -1.36 -39.72 -5.18
CA LEU A 188 -0.66 -38.97 -6.23
C LEU A 188 0.83 -39.35 -6.40
N LEU A 189 1.35 -40.30 -5.61
CA LEU A 189 2.77 -40.69 -5.58
C LEU A 189 3.72 -39.51 -5.31
N ILE A 190 3.26 -38.46 -4.62
CA ILE A 190 4.09 -37.30 -4.30
C ILE A 190 4.76 -37.56 -2.95
N GLU A 191 6.00 -38.07 -2.99
CA GLU A 191 6.84 -38.20 -1.80
C GLU A 191 7.14 -36.83 -1.17
N ASP A 192 7.56 -36.83 0.11
CA ASP A 192 8.09 -35.64 0.78
C ASP A 192 9.25 -35.02 -0.02
N ASP A 193 9.44 -33.70 0.11
CA ASP A 193 10.51 -32.97 -0.55
C ASP A 193 11.89 -33.50 -0.11
N ASP A 194 12.63 -34.08 -1.06
CA ASP A 194 13.92 -34.77 -0.94
C ASP A 194 15.12 -33.85 -0.62
N ASP A 195 14.86 -32.59 -0.25
CA ASP A 195 15.86 -31.56 0.05
C ASP A 195 16.91 -31.39 -1.07
N ASP A 196 16.43 -31.25 -2.32
CA ASP A 196 17.17 -30.86 -3.55
C ASP A 196 17.98 -29.55 -3.48
N PHE A 197 18.19 -28.98 -2.28
CA PHE A 197 18.91 -27.73 -2.06
C PHE A 197 20.38 -27.79 -2.51
N SER A 198 20.98 -28.98 -2.53
CA SER A 198 22.35 -29.19 -3.02
C SER A 198 22.45 -29.12 -4.54
N GLU A 199 21.33 -29.20 -5.28
CA GLU A 199 21.32 -29.12 -6.73
C GLU A 199 21.57 -27.69 -7.23
N LYS A 200 22.52 -27.56 -8.15
CA LYS A 200 22.90 -26.26 -8.72
C LYS A 200 21.88 -25.81 -9.77
N GLY A 201 20.94 -24.97 -9.35
CA GLY A 201 20.06 -24.21 -10.24
C GLY A 201 20.73 -23.01 -10.92
N GLU A 202 19.95 -22.23 -11.66
CA GLU A 202 20.43 -20.97 -12.27
C GLU A 202 20.95 -19.99 -11.21
N GLN A 203 22.06 -19.32 -11.49
CA GLN A 203 22.66 -18.30 -10.63
C GLN A 203 22.48 -16.88 -11.22
N GLU A 204 22.82 -15.85 -10.45
CA GLU A 204 22.76 -14.45 -10.89
C GLU A 204 23.51 -14.20 -12.20
N LYS A 205 24.65 -14.87 -12.40
CA LYS A 205 25.43 -14.79 -13.65
C LYS A 205 24.66 -15.31 -14.87
N ASP A 206 23.78 -16.30 -14.68
CA ASP A 206 23.00 -16.89 -15.76
C ASP A 206 21.80 -15.98 -16.07
N GLU A 207 21.16 -15.39 -15.05
CA GLU A 207 20.16 -14.33 -15.24
C GLU A 207 20.74 -13.16 -16.06
N LYS A 208 21.95 -12.70 -15.73
CA LYS A 208 22.64 -11.63 -16.47
C LYS A 208 22.91 -12.01 -17.93
N LYS A 209 23.19 -13.29 -18.22
CA LYS A 209 23.38 -13.77 -19.61
C LYS A 209 22.07 -13.78 -20.37
N GLU A 210 21.00 -14.30 -19.77
CA GLU A 210 19.69 -14.34 -20.42
C GLU A 210 19.13 -12.93 -20.66
N LYS A 211 19.30 -12.01 -19.71
CA LYS A 211 18.96 -10.58 -19.88
C LYS A 211 19.75 -9.88 -20.99
N LYS A 212 20.99 -10.27 -21.24
CA LYS A 212 21.80 -9.72 -22.34
C LYS A 212 21.38 -10.26 -23.71
N LYS A 213 20.89 -11.51 -23.76
CA LYS A 213 20.38 -12.13 -24.98
C LYS A 213 18.96 -11.70 -25.32
N TYR A 214 18.26 -11.11 -24.35
CA TYR A 214 16.90 -10.70 -24.49
C TYR A 214 16.70 -9.75 -25.68
N LYS A 215 15.71 -10.07 -26.50
CA LYS A 215 15.27 -9.27 -27.64
C LYS A 215 13.77 -9.11 -27.54
N LYS A 216 13.28 -7.90 -27.83
CA LYS A 216 11.84 -7.67 -27.98
C LYS A 216 11.33 -8.41 -29.21
N SER A 217 10.80 -9.61 -29.01
CA SER A 217 9.98 -10.32 -29.99
C SER A 217 8.61 -9.66 -29.99
N GLY A 218 8.18 -9.14 -31.14
CA GLY A 218 6.77 -8.81 -31.33
C GLY A 218 6.05 -10.05 -31.82
N ASN A 219 4.88 -10.37 -31.22
CA ASN A 219 3.88 -11.35 -31.69
C ASN A 219 3.81 -12.72 -30.96
N SER A 220 4.22 -12.86 -29.70
CA SER A 220 3.93 -14.07 -28.89
C SER A 220 2.97 -13.77 -27.74
N GLU A 221 2.17 -14.76 -27.33
CA GLU A 221 1.30 -14.63 -26.14
C GLU A 221 2.10 -14.40 -24.86
N SER A 222 3.31 -14.97 -24.80
CA SER A 222 4.28 -14.82 -23.71
C SER A 222 4.99 -13.46 -23.66
N GLU A 223 4.71 -12.56 -24.61
CA GLU A 223 5.38 -11.28 -24.74
C GLU A 223 5.41 -10.49 -23.42
N TRP A 224 4.28 -10.43 -22.69
CA TRP A 224 4.20 -9.66 -21.45
C TRP A 224 5.13 -10.17 -20.35
N ILE A 225 5.26 -11.49 -20.19
CA ILE A 225 6.11 -12.09 -19.15
C ILE A 225 7.58 -12.04 -19.56
N GLU A 226 7.86 -12.19 -20.85
CA GLU A 226 9.19 -12.01 -21.42
C GLU A 226 9.71 -10.58 -21.19
N HIS A 227 8.87 -9.56 -21.44
CA HIS A 227 9.17 -8.15 -21.12
C HIS A 227 9.33 -7.94 -19.61
N TYR A 228 8.39 -8.44 -18.80
CA TYR A 228 8.42 -8.25 -17.35
C TYR A 228 9.68 -8.84 -16.69
N MET A 229 10.20 -9.94 -17.23
CA MET A 229 11.40 -10.61 -16.73
C MET A 229 12.68 -10.24 -17.50
N ASN A 230 12.57 -9.53 -18.62
CA ASN A 230 13.64 -9.30 -19.60
C ASN A 230 14.34 -10.61 -20.01
N ASN A 231 13.54 -11.62 -20.40
CA ASN A 231 14.04 -12.96 -20.69
C ASN A 231 13.09 -13.68 -21.66
N ASN A 232 13.58 -14.12 -22.82
CA ASN A 232 12.76 -14.78 -23.85
C ASN A 232 12.50 -16.28 -23.60
N ASN A 233 12.96 -16.85 -22.48
CA ASN A 233 12.78 -18.29 -22.19
C ASN A 233 11.43 -18.62 -21.51
N TYR A 234 10.51 -17.64 -21.39
CA TYR A 234 9.18 -17.86 -20.85
C TYR A 234 8.18 -18.20 -21.96
N GLY A 235 7.27 -19.11 -21.68
CA GLY A 235 6.15 -19.47 -22.56
C GLY A 235 4.82 -19.42 -21.82
N ILE A 236 3.72 -19.43 -22.57
CA ILE A 236 2.36 -19.48 -22.02
C ILE A 236 1.59 -20.60 -22.71
N ILE A 237 0.87 -21.39 -21.93
CA ILE A 237 -0.04 -22.43 -22.39
C ILE A 237 -1.43 -22.06 -21.91
N ASP A 238 -2.28 -21.67 -22.85
CA ASP A 238 -3.68 -21.41 -22.59
C ASP A 238 -4.49 -22.71 -22.48
N ASN A 239 -5.64 -22.64 -21.83
CA ASN A 239 -6.56 -23.75 -21.64
C ASN A 239 -8.01 -23.30 -21.93
N PRO A 240 -8.96 -24.24 -22.10
CA PRO A 240 -10.34 -23.91 -22.50
C PRO A 240 -11.08 -22.96 -21.54
N GLY A 241 -10.66 -22.85 -20.28
CA GLY A 241 -11.30 -21.98 -19.31
C GLY A 241 -12.56 -22.58 -18.69
N HIS A 242 -13.68 -21.86 -18.76
CA HIS A 242 -15.00 -22.30 -18.27
C HIS A 242 -15.05 -22.69 -16.79
N GLY A 243 -14.31 -21.98 -15.93
CA GLY A 243 -14.32 -22.20 -14.48
C GLY A 243 -13.42 -23.32 -13.97
N ASP A 244 -12.88 -24.15 -14.86
CA ASP A 244 -11.85 -25.14 -14.54
C ASP A 244 -10.42 -24.64 -14.81
N CYS A 245 -10.24 -23.39 -15.28
CA CYS A 245 -8.95 -22.86 -15.73
C CYS A 245 -7.78 -23.14 -14.78
N PHE A 246 -7.97 -22.85 -13.48
CA PHE A 246 -6.96 -23.13 -12.46
C PHE A 246 -6.62 -24.63 -12.38
N PHE A 247 -7.63 -25.51 -12.35
CA PHE A 247 -7.45 -26.95 -12.30
C PHE A 247 -6.81 -27.52 -13.58
N TYR A 248 -7.10 -26.91 -14.75
CA TYR A 248 -6.41 -27.26 -16.00
C TYR A 248 -4.92 -26.94 -15.95
N THR A 249 -4.52 -25.81 -15.37
CA THR A 249 -3.08 -25.52 -15.21
C THR A 249 -2.36 -26.55 -14.34
N ILE A 250 -3.03 -27.06 -13.29
CA ILE A 250 -2.51 -28.16 -12.46
C ILE A 250 -2.39 -29.44 -13.28
N ARG A 251 -3.46 -29.83 -13.99
CA ARG A 251 -3.47 -31.01 -14.87
C ARG A 251 -2.31 -30.97 -15.86
N ASP A 252 -2.14 -29.85 -16.56
CA ASP A 252 -1.17 -29.72 -17.64
C ASP A 252 0.27 -29.74 -17.10
N ALA A 253 0.51 -29.14 -15.94
CA ALA A 253 1.79 -29.19 -15.26
C ALA A 253 2.15 -30.61 -14.75
N PHE A 254 1.25 -31.29 -14.03
CA PHE A 254 1.50 -32.63 -13.50
C PHE A 254 1.59 -33.70 -14.60
N LYS A 255 0.83 -33.54 -15.69
CA LYS A 255 0.93 -34.42 -16.87
C LYS A 255 2.35 -34.43 -17.46
N SER A 256 3.08 -33.31 -17.39
CA SER A 256 4.46 -33.22 -17.91
C SER A 256 5.46 -34.11 -17.16
N ILE A 257 5.12 -34.54 -15.94
CA ILE A 257 5.92 -35.48 -15.13
C ILE A 257 5.21 -36.84 -14.96
N ASN A 258 4.24 -37.15 -15.82
CA ASN A 258 3.45 -38.39 -15.81
C ASN A 258 2.69 -38.65 -14.50
N ILE A 259 2.31 -37.59 -13.78
CA ILE A 259 1.43 -37.67 -12.60
C ILE A 259 0.02 -37.24 -13.01
N ASP A 260 -0.98 -38.00 -12.55
CA ASP A 260 -2.39 -37.70 -12.81
C ASP A 260 -2.93 -36.59 -11.89
N GLY A 261 -2.79 -35.35 -12.35
CA GLY A 261 -3.40 -34.16 -11.75
C GLY A 261 -4.74 -33.76 -12.38
N SER A 262 -5.58 -34.71 -12.81
CA SER A 262 -6.86 -34.41 -13.47
C SER A 262 -7.77 -33.48 -12.64
N VAL A 263 -8.66 -32.76 -13.33
CA VAL A 263 -9.63 -31.84 -12.68
C VAL A 263 -10.47 -32.58 -11.64
N LYS A 264 -10.89 -33.81 -11.94
CA LYS A 264 -11.64 -34.66 -11.01
C LYS A 264 -10.86 -34.88 -9.71
N LYS A 265 -9.62 -35.38 -9.81
CA LYS A 265 -8.76 -35.64 -8.65
C LYS A 265 -8.46 -34.38 -7.85
N THR A 266 -8.08 -33.30 -8.51
CA THR A 266 -7.77 -32.04 -7.83
C THR A 266 -8.99 -31.46 -7.12
N ARG A 267 -10.18 -31.53 -7.71
CA ARG A 267 -11.43 -31.15 -7.04
C ARG A 267 -11.78 -32.11 -5.88
N GLU A 268 -11.55 -33.41 -6.01
CA GLU A 268 -11.75 -34.37 -4.92
C GLU A 268 -10.86 -34.05 -3.71
N ILE A 269 -9.57 -33.78 -3.94
CA ILE A 269 -8.60 -33.36 -2.90
C ILE A 269 -9.09 -32.11 -2.17
N LEU A 270 -9.57 -31.13 -2.94
CA LEU A 270 -10.12 -29.90 -2.39
C LEU A 270 -11.36 -30.18 -1.53
N THR A 271 -12.32 -30.94 -2.04
CA THR A 271 -13.58 -31.21 -1.34
C THR A 271 -13.41 -32.06 -0.08
N ASN A 272 -12.41 -32.93 -0.04
CA ASN A 272 -12.08 -33.74 1.14
C ASN A 272 -11.57 -32.88 2.32
N LYS A 273 -11.28 -31.60 2.10
CA LYS A 273 -10.85 -30.64 3.12
C LYS A 273 -11.96 -29.68 3.54
N VAL A 274 -13.18 -29.82 3.00
CA VAL A 274 -14.32 -28.99 3.38
C VAL A 274 -14.88 -29.50 4.71
N ASP A 275 -14.78 -28.67 5.75
CA ASP A 275 -15.39 -28.88 7.06
C ASP A 275 -16.55 -27.88 7.30
N GLU A 276 -17.16 -27.94 8.49
CA GLU A 276 -18.24 -27.02 8.86
C GLU A 276 -17.77 -25.56 8.93
N ASN A 277 -16.51 -25.31 9.30
CA ASN A 277 -15.98 -23.94 9.38
C ASN A 277 -15.86 -23.33 7.98
N VAL A 278 -15.42 -24.12 7.00
CA VAL A 278 -15.36 -23.72 5.59
C VAL A 278 -16.77 -23.40 5.09
N PHE A 279 -17.74 -24.29 5.32
CA PHE A 279 -19.13 -24.05 4.94
C PHE A 279 -19.70 -22.76 5.55
N ASN A 280 -19.51 -22.57 6.86
CA ASN A 280 -19.97 -21.37 7.56
C ASN A 280 -19.30 -20.10 7.04
N THR A 281 -18.00 -20.16 6.70
CA THR A 281 -17.27 -19.03 6.12
C THR A 281 -17.87 -18.60 4.77
N TYR A 282 -18.14 -19.54 3.87
CA TYR A 282 -18.79 -19.23 2.58
C TYR A 282 -20.21 -18.69 2.77
N LYS A 283 -20.96 -19.27 3.72
CA LYS A 283 -22.32 -18.82 4.06
C LYS A 283 -22.31 -17.39 4.58
N GLU A 284 -21.44 -17.07 5.53
CA GLU A 284 -21.29 -15.72 6.08
C GLU A 284 -20.90 -14.71 4.99
N LYS A 285 -19.92 -15.06 4.14
CA LYS A 285 -19.49 -14.22 3.02
C LYS A 285 -20.66 -13.93 2.06
N PHE A 286 -21.42 -14.96 1.67
CA PHE A 286 -22.60 -14.80 0.82
C PHE A 286 -23.67 -13.94 1.49
N THR A 287 -24.00 -14.19 2.76
CA THR A 287 -25.00 -13.43 3.51
C THR A 287 -24.62 -11.95 3.63
N MET A 288 -23.35 -11.65 3.92
CA MET A 288 -22.85 -10.28 4.04
C MET A 288 -22.96 -9.52 2.72
N ILE A 289 -22.44 -10.10 1.62
CA ILE A 289 -22.47 -9.46 0.29
C ILE A 289 -23.92 -9.28 -0.20
N ASN A 290 -24.77 -10.28 0.00
CA ASN A 290 -26.18 -10.19 -0.40
C ASN A 290 -26.94 -9.12 0.41
N LYS A 291 -26.66 -9.00 1.71
CA LYS A 291 -27.24 -7.94 2.57
C LYS A 291 -26.79 -6.56 2.12
N GLU A 292 -25.50 -6.38 1.82
CA GLU A 292 -24.94 -5.12 1.32
C GLU A 292 -25.60 -4.73 -0.02
N LEU A 293 -25.66 -5.67 -0.97
CA LEU A 293 -26.33 -5.47 -2.26
C LEU A 293 -27.77 -5.03 -2.12
N LYS A 294 -28.56 -5.74 -1.29
CA LYS A 294 -29.96 -5.41 -1.05
C LYS A 294 -30.09 -4.03 -0.42
N THR A 295 -29.27 -3.73 0.58
CA THR A 295 -29.28 -2.44 1.29
C THR A 295 -28.99 -1.29 0.34
N LEU A 296 -27.93 -1.40 -0.48
CA LEU A 296 -27.56 -0.36 -1.44
C LEU A 296 -28.60 -0.22 -2.56
N SER A 297 -29.10 -1.33 -3.08
CA SER A 297 -30.14 -1.35 -4.12
C SER A 297 -31.45 -0.73 -3.63
N ASP A 298 -31.80 -0.86 -2.35
CA ASP A 298 -32.98 -0.25 -1.74
C ASP A 298 -32.79 1.23 -1.39
N GLN A 299 -31.59 1.63 -0.94
CA GLN A 299 -31.31 2.99 -0.47
C GLN A 299 -31.11 3.97 -1.62
N ILE A 300 -30.35 3.60 -2.67
CA ILE A 300 -30.01 4.50 -3.77
C ILE A 300 -31.26 5.12 -4.43
N PRO A 301 -32.32 4.36 -4.77
CA PRO A 301 -33.54 4.94 -5.32
C PRO A 301 -34.25 5.89 -4.36
N LYS A 302 -34.27 5.59 -3.05
CA LYS A 302 -34.88 6.44 -2.01
C LYS A 302 -34.12 7.76 -1.87
N ASP A 303 -32.79 7.69 -1.87
CA ASP A 303 -31.92 8.86 -1.77
C ASP A 303 -31.97 9.71 -3.05
N LYS A 304 -32.08 9.09 -4.24
CA LYS A 304 -32.35 9.82 -5.50
C LYS A 304 -33.66 10.59 -5.45
N LYS A 305 -34.74 9.97 -4.95
CA LYS A 305 -36.04 10.66 -4.73
C LYS A 305 -35.90 11.80 -3.72
N ARG A 306 -35.19 11.60 -2.62
CA ARG A 306 -34.93 12.64 -1.61
C ARG A 306 -34.12 13.81 -2.17
N LYS A 307 -33.11 13.54 -3.00
CA LYS A 307 -32.31 14.55 -3.69
C LYS A 307 -33.16 15.39 -4.64
N ALA A 308 -33.99 14.74 -5.48
CA ALA A 308 -34.91 15.44 -6.37
C ALA A 308 -35.89 16.34 -5.60
N LYS A 309 -36.41 15.87 -4.46
CA LYS A 309 -37.27 16.67 -3.58
C LYS A 309 -36.54 17.89 -3.02
N LEU A 310 -35.30 17.75 -2.54
CA LEU A 310 -34.50 18.86 -2.05
C LEU A 310 -34.24 19.92 -3.13
N ALA A 311 -34.02 19.52 -4.38
CA ALA A 311 -33.86 20.43 -5.51
C ALA A 311 -35.16 21.22 -5.80
N SER A 312 -36.31 20.52 -5.80
CA SER A 312 -37.63 21.15 -5.97
C SER A 312 -37.96 22.14 -4.85
N ASP A 313 -37.77 21.73 -3.59
CA ASP A 313 -38.00 22.57 -2.41
C ASP A 313 -37.09 23.81 -2.39
N TYR A 314 -35.82 23.65 -2.80
CA TYR A 314 -34.88 24.75 -2.98
C TYR A 314 -35.37 25.75 -4.02
N ASN A 315 -35.74 25.28 -5.22
CA ASN A 315 -36.21 26.15 -6.31
C ASN A 315 -37.48 26.92 -5.89
N LYS A 316 -38.40 26.26 -5.17
CA LYS A 316 -39.59 26.91 -4.61
C LYS A 316 -39.23 28.01 -3.61
N LEU A 317 -38.32 27.74 -2.67
CA LEU A 317 -37.89 28.73 -1.67
C LEU A 317 -37.14 29.93 -2.27
N VAL A 318 -36.37 29.72 -3.35
CA VAL A 318 -35.73 30.81 -4.07
C VAL A 318 -36.78 31.72 -4.73
N LYS A 319 -37.81 31.14 -5.37
CA LYS A 319 -38.94 31.90 -5.92
C LYS A 319 -39.70 32.66 -4.82
N ASP A 320 -40.04 31.99 -3.72
CA ASP A 320 -40.75 32.58 -2.58
C ASP A 320 -39.94 33.66 -1.85
N ALA A 321 -38.61 33.61 -1.92
CA ALA A 321 -37.73 34.64 -1.38
C ALA A 321 -37.64 35.87 -2.30
N LYS A 322 -37.66 35.67 -3.63
CA LYS A 322 -37.68 36.79 -4.60
C LYS A 322 -38.98 37.59 -4.51
N GLY A 323 -40.11 36.93 -4.28
CA GLY A 323 -41.43 37.58 -4.13
C GLY A 323 -41.73 38.18 -2.75
N GLU A 324 -40.88 37.96 -1.74
CA GLU A 324 -41.09 38.45 -0.38
C GLU A 324 -40.66 39.91 -0.22
N LYS A 325 -41.56 40.78 0.27
CA LYS A 325 -41.30 42.21 0.46
C LYS A 325 -40.79 42.54 1.86
N ASP A 326 -41.08 41.69 2.85
CA ASP A 326 -40.56 41.86 4.22
C ASP A 326 -39.10 41.44 4.32
N ILE A 327 -38.20 42.38 4.63
CA ILE A 327 -36.73 42.17 4.64
C ILE A 327 -36.30 41.07 5.63
N PRO A 328 -36.78 41.03 6.90
CA PRO A 328 -36.47 39.95 7.84
C PRO A 328 -36.90 38.56 7.33
N THR A 329 -38.13 38.44 6.81
CA THR A 329 -38.69 37.18 6.29
C THR A 329 -37.96 36.72 5.04
N GLN A 330 -37.60 37.66 4.15
CA GLN A 330 -36.80 37.39 2.97
C GLN A 330 -35.41 36.83 3.33
N LYS A 331 -34.72 37.45 4.31
CA LYS A 331 -33.41 36.99 4.78
C LYS A 331 -33.47 35.58 5.39
N LEU A 332 -34.54 35.27 6.13
CA LEU A 332 -34.78 33.94 6.68
C LEU A 332 -34.98 32.88 5.59
N LYS A 333 -35.80 33.17 4.57
CA LYS A 333 -36.03 32.28 3.41
C LYS A 333 -34.73 32.02 2.63
N ARG A 334 -33.92 33.05 2.36
CA ARG A 334 -32.59 32.91 1.73
C ARG A 334 -31.64 32.03 2.55
N THR A 335 -31.64 32.18 3.88
CA THR A 335 -30.82 31.35 4.77
C THR A 335 -31.23 29.89 4.72
N LYS A 336 -32.55 29.60 4.72
CA LYS A 336 -33.06 28.23 4.56
C LYS A 336 -32.71 27.64 3.19
N ALA A 337 -32.80 28.42 2.12
CA ALA A 337 -32.39 27.99 0.78
C ALA A 337 -30.90 27.62 0.72
N LYS A 338 -30.00 28.43 1.32
CA LYS A 338 -28.58 28.09 1.44
C LYS A 338 -28.34 26.77 2.20
N GLN A 339 -29.05 26.55 3.30
CA GLN A 339 -28.98 25.28 4.06
C GLN A 339 -29.47 24.08 3.22
N MET A 340 -30.52 24.25 2.42
CA MET A 340 -31.02 23.21 1.53
C MET A 340 -30.05 22.88 0.39
N ARG A 341 -29.43 23.91 -0.23
CA ARG A 341 -28.39 23.72 -1.24
C ARG A 341 -27.21 22.92 -0.67
N LYS A 342 -26.79 23.23 0.57
CA LYS A 342 -25.75 22.46 1.26
C LYS A 342 -26.16 20.99 1.44
N LYS A 343 -27.36 20.71 1.97
CA LYS A 343 -27.87 19.34 2.13
C LYS A 343 -28.00 18.58 0.80
N HIS A 344 -28.37 19.27 -0.28
CA HIS A 344 -28.43 18.69 -1.62
C HIS A 344 -27.04 18.29 -2.13
N LYS A 345 -26.02 19.13 -1.90
CA LYS A 345 -24.62 18.82 -2.25
C LYS A 345 -24.11 17.61 -1.47
N GLU A 346 -24.28 17.61 -0.15
CA GLU A 346 -23.88 16.50 0.74
C GLU A 346 -24.53 15.17 0.31
N LEU A 347 -25.85 15.17 0.06
CA LEU A 347 -26.57 13.98 -0.39
C LEU A 347 -26.12 13.52 -1.80
N SER A 348 -25.69 14.44 -2.65
CA SER A 348 -25.16 14.10 -3.97
C SER A 348 -23.80 13.39 -3.90
N GLU A 349 -22.93 13.81 -2.99
CA GLU A 349 -21.64 13.16 -2.73
C GLU A 349 -21.84 11.77 -2.11
N GLU A 350 -22.77 11.67 -1.15
CA GLU A 350 -23.17 10.38 -0.53
C GLU A 350 -23.71 9.39 -1.58
N LEU A 351 -24.56 9.86 -2.50
CA LEU A 351 -25.08 9.02 -3.60
C LEU A 351 -23.97 8.53 -4.52
N LYS A 352 -23.01 9.38 -4.91
CA LYS A 352 -21.86 8.96 -5.73
C LYS A 352 -21.03 7.89 -5.03
N ALA A 353 -20.84 8.00 -3.71
CA ALA A 353 -20.16 6.97 -2.91
C ALA A 353 -20.94 5.64 -2.91
N LYS A 354 -22.25 5.68 -2.60
CA LYS A 354 -23.12 4.48 -2.60
C LYS A 354 -23.19 3.80 -3.97
N GLU A 355 -23.21 4.56 -5.07
CA GLU A 355 -23.21 3.98 -6.43
C GLU A 355 -21.90 3.25 -6.75
N ARG A 356 -20.76 3.78 -6.28
CA ARG A 356 -19.47 3.08 -6.38
C ARG A 356 -19.45 1.81 -5.52
N GLU A 357 -19.93 1.89 -4.28
CA GLU A 357 -20.08 0.73 -3.38
C GLU A 357 -20.98 -0.34 -4.01
N LEU A 358 -22.11 0.04 -4.61
CA LEU A 358 -23.00 -0.89 -5.29
C LEU A 358 -22.30 -1.61 -6.45
N LYS A 359 -21.45 -0.90 -7.21
CA LYS A 359 -20.65 -1.52 -8.27
C LYS A 359 -19.69 -2.57 -7.71
N TYR A 360 -18.99 -2.27 -6.61
CA TYR A 360 -18.10 -3.23 -5.95
C TYR A 360 -18.87 -4.42 -5.37
N ALA A 361 -19.99 -4.19 -4.69
CA ALA A 361 -20.85 -5.24 -4.15
C ALA A 361 -21.39 -6.17 -5.26
N LYS A 362 -21.73 -5.62 -6.44
CA LYS A 362 -22.13 -6.42 -7.61
C LYS A 362 -21.01 -7.32 -8.11
N ASN A 363 -19.79 -6.79 -8.23
CA ASN A 363 -18.63 -7.58 -8.63
C ASN A 363 -18.30 -8.67 -7.59
N ASN A 364 -18.32 -8.34 -6.30
CA ASN A 364 -18.11 -9.35 -5.24
C ASN A 364 -19.21 -10.42 -5.25
N TYR A 365 -20.44 -10.06 -5.61
CA TYR A 365 -21.53 -11.01 -5.72
C TYR A 365 -21.37 -11.96 -6.91
N THR A 366 -20.81 -11.51 -8.03
CA THR A 366 -20.57 -12.42 -9.18
C THR A 366 -19.66 -13.58 -8.81
N ASP A 367 -18.73 -13.36 -7.87
CA ASP A 367 -17.76 -14.37 -7.43
C ASP A 367 -18.36 -15.40 -6.46
N ILE A 368 -19.48 -15.09 -5.81
CA ILE A 368 -20.13 -15.93 -4.80
C ILE A 368 -21.58 -16.33 -5.16
N LYS A 369 -22.11 -15.87 -6.30
CA LYS A 369 -23.50 -16.12 -6.72
C LYS A 369 -23.85 -17.61 -6.81
N TRP A 370 -22.86 -18.47 -7.08
CA TRP A 370 -23.01 -19.92 -7.15
C TRP A 370 -23.45 -20.53 -5.80
N PHE A 371 -23.25 -19.81 -4.68
CA PHE A 371 -23.65 -20.23 -3.34
C PHE A 371 -25.14 -19.98 -3.04
N LYS A 372 -25.89 -19.25 -3.89
CA LYS A 372 -27.29 -18.83 -3.63
C LYS A 372 -28.22 -19.96 -3.16
N ASN A 373 -28.05 -21.16 -3.71
CA ASN A 373 -28.90 -22.32 -3.44
C ASN A 373 -28.21 -23.39 -2.59
N VAL A 374 -27.07 -23.07 -1.95
CA VAL A 374 -26.29 -24.00 -1.12
C VAL A 374 -26.69 -23.84 0.34
N LYS A 375 -27.36 -24.84 0.91
CA LYS A 375 -27.92 -24.82 2.26
C LYS A 375 -27.17 -25.72 3.25
N THR A 376 -26.46 -26.74 2.76
CA THR A 376 -25.70 -27.69 3.58
C THR A 376 -24.26 -27.83 3.09
N LYS A 377 -23.40 -28.39 3.95
CA LYS A 377 -22.00 -28.69 3.62
C LYS A 377 -21.89 -29.68 2.45
N GLU A 378 -22.79 -30.66 2.38
CA GLU A 378 -22.82 -31.67 1.31
C GLU A 378 -23.16 -31.03 -0.04
N GLN A 379 -24.09 -30.07 -0.06
CA GLN A 379 -24.40 -29.29 -1.25
C GLN A 379 -23.22 -28.40 -1.68
N LEU A 380 -22.47 -27.84 -0.72
CA LEU A 380 -21.23 -27.11 -1.01
C LEU A 380 -20.21 -28.03 -1.67
N ILE A 381 -19.96 -29.21 -1.09
CA ILE A 381 -19.05 -30.22 -1.65
C ILE A 381 -19.44 -30.57 -3.09
N SER A 382 -20.72 -30.87 -3.34
CA SER A 382 -21.23 -31.18 -4.68
C SER A 382 -21.01 -30.01 -5.64
N LYS A 383 -21.24 -28.77 -5.21
CA LYS A 383 -21.04 -27.58 -6.05
C LYS A 383 -19.55 -27.37 -6.38
N MET A 384 -18.66 -27.59 -5.42
CA MET A 384 -17.21 -27.48 -5.59
C MET A 384 -16.61 -28.54 -6.52
N LYS A 385 -17.33 -29.65 -6.78
CA LYS A 385 -16.95 -30.64 -7.79
C LYS A 385 -17.27 -30.21 -9.23
N THR A 386 -18.02 -29.11 -9.41
CA THR A 386 -18.44 -28.61 -10.73
C THR A 386 -17.64 -27.41 -11.19
N CYS A 387 -17.68 -27.12 -12.49
CA CYS A 387 -17.04 -25.96 -13.11
C CYS A 387 -17.67 -24.60 -12.71
N ASP A 388 -18.83 -24.60 -12.04
CA ASP A 388 -19.43 -23.39 -11.47
C ASP A 388 -18.62 -22.83 -10.29
N PHE A 389 -17.82 -23.68 -9.63
CA PHE A 389 -16.90 -23.26 -8.57
C PHE A 389 -15.52 -22.94 -9.16
N TRP A 390 -15.12 -21.67 -9.02
CA TRP A 390 -13.82 -21.17 -9.41
C TRP A 390 -12.89 -21.16 -8.19
N ALA A 391 -11.64 -21.55 -8.37
CA ALA A 391 -10.69 -21.64 -7.26
C ALA A 391 -10.39 -20.25 -6.66
N ASP A 392 -10.85 -20.04 -5.43
CA ASP A 392 -10.55 -18.84 -4.64
C ASP A 392 -9.31 -19.03 -3.76
N ILE A 393 -9.00 -18.06 -2.90
CA ILE A 393 -7.79 -18.06 -2.04
C ILE A 393 -7.75 -19.31 -1.14
N TRP A 394 -8.89 -19.74 -0.59
CA TRP A 394 -8.97 -20.94 0.22
C TRP A 394 -8.70 -22.19 -0.61
N ALA A 395 -9.28 -22.28 -1.82
CA ALA A 395 -9.05 -23.43 -2.68
C ALA A 395 -7.60 -23.54 -3.16
N ILE A 396 -6.99 -22.41 -3.54
CA ILE A 396 -5.59 -22.35 -3.96
C ILE A 396 -4.68 -22.84 -2.82
N SER A 397 -4.78 -22.24 -1.63
CA SER A 397 -3.93 -22.61 -0.48
C SER A 397 -4.16 -24.05 -0.01
N THR A 398 -5.40 -24.54 -0.03
CA THR A 398 -5.73 -25.93 0.28
C THR A 398 -5.07 -26.90 -0.71
N LEU A 399 -5.09 -26.57 -2.01
CA LEU A 399 -4.43 -27.37 -3.03
C LEU A 399 -2.90 -27.27 -2.96
N GLU A 400 -2.34 -26.14 -2.55
CA GLU A 400 -0.89 -26.02 -2.34
C GLU A 400 -0.39 -27.04 -1.32
N ILE A 401 -1.12 -27.18 -0.21
CA ILE A 401 -0.82 -28.15 0.83
C ILE A 401 -1.15 -29.57 0.37
N GLY A 402 -2.34 -29.77 -0.20
CA GLY A 402 -2.83 -31.09 -0.61
C GLY A 402 -2.00 -31.76 -1.71
N LEU A 403 -1.40 -30.96 -2.61
CA LEU A 403 -0.54 -31.42 -3.70
C LEU A 403 0.95 -31.29 -3.37
N ASN A 404 1.31 -30.85 -2.16
CA ASN A 404 2.67 -30.50 -1.77
C ASN A 404 3.41 -29.64 -2.82
N THR A 405 2.73 -28.62 -3.34
CA THR A 405 3.16 -27.83 -4.51
C THR A 405 2.86 -26.36 -4.27
N LYS A 406 3.76 -25.43 -4.61
CA LYS A 406 3.51 -23.98 -4.50
C LYS A 406 3.13 -23.39 -5.85
N PHE A 407 2.05 -22.62 -5.91
CA PHE A 407 1.70 -21.85 -7.10
C PHE A 407 2.32 -20.45 -7.03
N ILE A 408 3.03 -20.07 -8.10
CA ILE A 408 3.63 -18.74 -8.30
C ILE A 408 2.72 -18.00 -9.27
N ILE A 409 1.82 -17.16 -8.74
CA ILE A 409 0.79 -16.48 -9.54
C ILE A 409 1.26 -15.08 -9.94
N LEU A 410 1.25 -14.79 -11.24
CA LEU A 410 1.60 -13.50 -11.83
C LEU A 410 0.39 -12.92 -12.56
N SER A 411 0.04 -11.67 -12.32
CA SER A 411 -1.12 -11.03 -12.93
C SER A 411 -0.74 -10.23 -14.17
N SER A 412 -1.16 -10.69 -15.35
CA SER A 412 -0.97 -9.95 -16.60
C SER A 412 -1.92 -8.75 -16.72
N ASP A 413 -3.08 -8.77 -16.05
CA ASP A 413 -3.97 -7.62 -15.93
C ASP A 413 -3.27 -6.45 -15.20
N GLU A 414 -2.62 -6.71 -14.06
CA GLU A 414 -1.83 -5.68 -13.35
C GLU A 414 -0.66 -5.17 -14.20
N TYR A 415 0.01 -6.06 -14.95
CA TYR A 415 1.07 -5.66 -15.88
C TYR A 415 0.55 -4.70 -16.96
N LYS A 416 -0.59 -5.03 -17.58
CA LYS A 416 -1.23 -4.21 -18.63
C LYS A 416 -1.69 -2.85 -18.10
N ARG A 417 -2.08 -2.79 -16.81
CA ARG A 417 -2.44 -1.54 -16.11
C ARG A 417 -1.23 -0.70 -15.66
N GLY A 418 0.00 -1.18 -15.87
CA GLY A 418 1.23 -0.51 -15.43
C GLY A 418 1.54 -0.67 -13.95
N ASN A 419 0.79 -1.51 -13.22
CA ASN A 419 0.98 -1.77 -11.80
C ASN A 419 1.99 -2.92 -11.59
N TYR A 420 3.24 -2.71 -12.00
CA TYR A 420 4.31 -3.72 -11.91
C TYR A 420 4.52 -4.22 -10.47
N GLY A 421 4.28 -3.35 -9.49
CA GLY A 421 4.33 -3.66 -8.05
C GLY A 421 3.25 -4.64 -7.60
N ALA A 422 2.19 -4.89 -8.36
CA ALA A 422 1.12 -5.84 -8.05
C ALA A 422 1.14 -7.13 -8.88
N VAL A 423 2.00 -7.23 -9.91
CA VAL A 423 2.09 -8.39 -10.83
C VAL A 423 2.26 -9.72 -10.08
N LEU A 424 3.32 -9.88 -9.28
CA LEU A 424 3.51 -11.10 -8.49
C LEU A 424 2.57 -11.17 -7.28
N ARG A 425 1.64 -12.12 -7.25
CA ARG A 425 0.70 -12.30 -6.12
C ARG A 425 1.34 -13.19 -5.06
N CYS A 426 1.56 -12.64 -3.87
CA CYS A 426 2.23 -13.34 -2.78
C CYS A 426 1.29 -14.23 -1.95
N GLY A 427 -0.02 -14.02 -2.05
CA GLY A 427 -0.98 -14.55 -1.10
C GLY A 427 -0.90 -13.79 0.24
N ASP A 428 -2.04 -13.64 0.89
CA ASP A 428 -2.26 -12.95 2.16
C ASP A 428 -2.91 -13.86 3.22
N PHE A 429 -2.99 -15.17 2.92
CA PHE A 429 -3.59 -16.18 3.76
C PHE A 429 -2.62 -17.34 3.99
N VAL A 430 -2.49 -17.76 5.24
CA VAL A 430 -1.73 -18.94 5.66
C VAL A 430 -2.69 -19.85 6.42
N PRO A 431 -2.91 -21.10 5.98
CA PRO A 431 -3.75 -22.02 6.72
C PRO A 431 -3.17 -22.31 8.12
N ASN A 432 -4.04 -22.41 9.14
CA ASN A 432 -3.63 -22.71 10.52
C ASN A 432 -2.75 -23.96 10.61
N SER A 433 -3.00 -24.97 9.76
CA SER A 433 -2.17 -26.19 9.68
C SER A 433 -0.70 -25.92 9.34
N ILE A 434 -0.38 -24.82 8.66
CA ILE A 434 0.98 -24.37 8.37
C ILE A 434 1.48 -23.40 9.44
N GLU A 435 0.63 -22.52 9.97
CA GLU A 435 1.02 -21.63 11.08
C GLU A 435 1.47 -22.44 12.30
N ASP A 436 0.71 -23.48 12.67
CA ASP A 436 1.01 -24.38 13.78
C ASP A 436 2.27 -25.22 13.50
N LYS A 437 2.39 -25.72 12.27
CA LYS A 437 3.54 -26.52 11.81
C LYS A 437 4.81 -25.68 11.66
N LYS A 438 4.69 -24.36 11.47
CA LYS A 438 5.77 -23.39 11.22
C LYS A 438 6.63 -23.63 9.98
N TYR A 439 6.31 -24.62 9.16
CA TYR A 439 7.01 -24.86 7.90
C TYR A 439 6.11 -25.49 6.84
N PHE A 440 6.44 -25.22 5.58
CA PHE A 440 5.83 -25.79 4.38
C PHE A 440 6.95 -26.16 3.40
N LYS A 441 7.07 -27.45 3.02
CA LYS A 441 8.12 -27.96 2.12
C LYS A 441 7.53 -28.44 0.79
N PRO A 442 7.13 -27.52 -0.11
CA PRO A 442 6.60 -27.91 -1.41
C PRO A 442 7.69 -28.58 -2.25
N LYS A 443 7.37 -29.76 -2.80
CA LYS A 443 8.23 -30.50 -3.73
C LYS A 443 8.28 -29.81 -5.08
N TYR A 444 7.13 -29.34 -5.56
CA TYR A 444 7.00 -28.70 -6.87
C TYR A 444 6.55 -27.25 -6.80
N TYR A 445 6.82 -26.52 -7.87
CA TYR A 445 6.43 -25.13 -8.10
C TYR A 445 5.85 -25.00 -9.50
N ILE A 446 4.70 -24.33 -9.62
CA ILE A 446 4.03 -24.10 -10.90
C ILE A 446 3.82 -22.60 -11.07
N ILE A 447 4.23 -22.04 -12.20
CA ILE A 447 4.10 -20.61 -12.49
C ILE A 447 2.81 -20.39 -13.28
N LEU A 448 1.94 -19.51 -12.80
CA LEU A 448 0.61 -19.28 -13.37
C LEU A 448 0.45 -17.81 -13.76
N GLU A 449 -0.20 -17.57 -14.90
CA GLU A 449 -0.74 -16.26 -15.25
C GLU A 449 -2.16 -16.14 -14.71
N HIS A 450 -2.51 -14.97 -14.16
CA HIS A 450 -3.88 -14.57 -13.87
C HIS A 450 -4.26 -13.34 -14.71
N THR A 451 -5.19 -13.51 -15.66
CA THR A 451 -5.63 -12.45 -16.57
C THR A 451 -6.72 -11.55 -15.97
N GLY A 452 -7.09 -11.76 -14.70
CA GLY A 452 -8.21 -11.11 -14.03
C GLY A 452 -9.42 -12.03 -13.84
N ASN A 453 -9.65 -12.95 -14.78
CA ASN A 453 -10.78 -13.88 -14.77
C ASN A 453 -10.44 -15.28 -15.33
N HIS A 454 -9.17 -15.55 -15.61
CA HIS A 454 -8.72 -16.82 -16.19
C HIS A 454 -7.28 -17.09 -15.75
N TYR A 455 -6.95 -18.38 -15.59
CA TYR A 455 -5.62 -18.85 -15.26
C TYR A 455 -4.98 -19.54 -16.46
N LYS A 456 -3.73 -19.21 -16.76
CA LYS A 456 -2.91 -19.89 -17.79
C LYS A 456 -1.62 -20.42 -17.18
N LEU A 457 -1.04 -21.43 -17.79
CA LEU A 457 0.22 -22.02 -17.33
C LEU A 457 1.40 -21.26 -17.95
N ILE A 458 2.32 -20.78 -17.11
CA ILE A 458 3.57 -20.16 -17.57
C ILE A 458 4.67 -21.22 -17.52
N THR A 459 5.35 -21.43 -18.64
CA THR A 459 6.49 -22.33 -18.74
C THR A 459 7.80 -21.55 -18.71
N TYR A 460 8.89 -22.22 -18.31
CA TYR A 460 10.24 -21.67 -18.44
C TYR A 460 11.18 -22.72 -18.99
N LYS A 461 11.88 -22.40 -20.09
CA LYS A 461 12.71 -23.36 -20.84
C LYS A 461 11.96 -24.67 -21.10
N GLU A 462 10.72 -24.55 -21.56
CA GLU A 462 9.79 -25.65 -21.87
C GLU A 462 9.36 -26.49 -20.65
N LYS A 463 9.87 -26.24 -19.43
CA LYS A 463 9.37 -26.89 -18.21
C LYS A 463 8.03 -26.31 -17.79
N HIS A 464 7.09 -27.19 -17.49
CA HIS A 464 5.72 -26.88 -17.08
C HIS A 464 5.55 -26.92 -15.54
N ILE A 465 6.40 -27.69 -14.87
CA ILE A 465 6.48 -27.83 -13.42
C ILE A 465 7.95 -27.80 -13.02
N HIS A 466 8.24 -27.19 -11.88
CA HIS A 466 9.60 -26.89 -11.45
C HIS A 466 9.89 -27.48 -10.09
N ARG A 467 11.10 -28.01 -9.91
CA ARG A 467 11.75 -28.13 -8.59
C ARG A 467 12.29 -26.76 -8.17
N PHE A 468 12.70 -26.59 -6.91
CA PHE A 468 13.13 -25.27 -6.43
C PHE A 468 14.34 -24.72 -7.22
N HIS A 469 15.33 -25.58 -7.52
CA HIS A 469 16.51 -25.22 -8.31
C HIS A 469 16.17 -24.86 -9.77
N ASP A 470 15.08 -25.42 -10.31
CA ASP A 470 14.58 -25.17 -11.67
C ASP A 470 13.84 -23.84 -11.84
N ILE A 471 13.44 -23.20 -10.74
CA ILE A 471 12.82 -21.87 -10.80
C ILE A 471 13.87 -20.87 -11.33
N PRO A 472 13.53 -19.99 -12.30
CA PRO A 472 14.46 -18.97 -12.78
C PRO A 472 15.02 -18.13 -11.64
N PHE A 473 16.32 -17.84 -11.65
CA PHE A 473 16.96 -17.07 -10.57
C PHE A 473 16.26 -15.72 -10.35
N GLY A 474 15.94 -15.01 -11.45
CA GLY A 474 15.22 -13.74 -11.40
C GLY A 474 13.83 -13.86 -10.77
N MET A 475 13.14 -14.99 -10.97
CA MET A 475 11.82 -15.25 -10.35
C MET A 475 11.96 -15.50 -8.84
N ARG A 476 12.91 -16.36 -8.43
CA ARG A 476 13.19 -16.58 -6.99
C ARG A 476 13.55 -15.27 -6.28
N ARG A 477 14.38 -14.44 -6.92
CA ARG A 477 14.75 -13.12 -6.41
C ARG A 477 13.55 -12.19 -6.24
N ARG A 478 12.65 -12.11 -7.23
CA ARG A 478 11.42 -11.31 -7.12
C ARG A 478 10.49 -11.81 -6.01
N ILE A 479 10.39 -13.13 -5.81
CA ILE A 479 9.62 -13.73 -4.70
C ILE A 479 10.19 -13.28 -3.36
N VAL A 480 11.52 -13.36 -3.20
CA VAL A 480 12.21 -12.86 -1.99
C VAL A 480 11.95 -11.36 -1.80
N GLU A 481 12.22 -10.55 -2.83
CA GLU A 481 12.11 -9.09 -2.78
C GLU A 481 10.68 -8.58 -2.53
N LYS A 482 9.65 -9.36 -2.86
CA LYS A 482 8.24 -8.92 -2.76
C LYS A 482 7.45 -9.67 -1.69
N CYS A 483 7.50 -10.99 -1.71
CA CYS A 483 6.63 -11.85 -0.91
C CYS A 483 7.20 -12.18 0.46
N MET A 484 8.50 -12.01 0.65
CA MET A 484 9.14 -12.25 1.96
C MET A 484 9.34 -10.96 2.78
N LYS A 485 8.88 -9.79 2.30
CA LYS A 485 9.02 -8.50 3.01
C LYS A 485 8.27 -8.42 4.34
N SER A 486 7.19 -9.18 4.49
CA SER A 486 6.38 -9.23 5.71
C SER A 486 6.46 -10.62 6.33
N LYS A 487 6.79 -10.72 7.62
CA LYS A 487 6.79 -12.01 8.36
C LYS A 487 5.35 -12.53 8.51
N GLY A 488 5.14 -13.83 8.29
CA GLY A 488 3.92 -14.58 8.63
C GLY A 488 2.68 -14.35 7.76
N LYS A 489 2.71 -13.46 6.77
CA LYS A 489 1.51 -13.12 5.96
C LYS A 489 1.32 -13.99 4.72
N SER A 490 2.38 -14.67 4.28
CA SER A 490 2.37 -15.46 3.06
C SER A 490 2.94 -16.85 3.32
N LEU A 491 2.41 -17.85 2.62
CA LEU A 491 2.98 -19.20 2.60
C LEU A 491 4.47 -19.21 2.21
N TYR A 492 4.96 -18.23 1.44
CA TYR A 492 6.39 -18.09 1.14
C TYR A 492 7.26 -17.92 2.38
N ASN A 493 6.75 -17.29 3.45
CA ASN A 493 7.46 -17.13 4.72
C ASN A 493 7.70 -18.46 5.45
N TYR A 494 6.95 -19.50 5.10
CA TYR A 494 7.03 -20.82 5.71
C TYR A 494 7.84 -21.81 4.88
N ILE A 495 8.39 -21.39 3.73
CA ILE A 495 9.19 -22.26 2.84
C ILE A 495 10.69 -22.11 3.16
N PRO A 496 11.34 -23.16 3.72
CA PRO A 496 12.74 -23.08 4.17
C PRO A 496 13.72 -22.70 3.05
N LYS A 497 13.46 -23.16 1.82
CA LYS A 497 14.32 -22.89 0.66
C LYS A 497 14.37 -21.39 0.32
N PHE A 498 13.27 -20.67 0.51
CA PHE A 498 13.22 -19.22 0.31
C PHE A 498 13.79 -18.45 1.51
N ALA A 499 13.52 -18.87 2.75
CA ALA A 499 14.13 -18.30 3.96
C ALA A 499 15.68 -18.34 3.87
N LYS A 500 16.23 -19.45 3.40
CA LYS A 500 17.67 -19.60 3.21
C LYS A 500 18.28 -18.62 2.20
N MET A 501 17.51 -18.15 1.21
CA MET A 501 17.99 -17.15 0.24
C MET A 501 18.19 -15.75 0.87
N ILE A 502 17.53 -15.47 1.99
CA ILE A 502 17.69 -14.23 2.77
C ILE A 502 18.55 -14.40 4.03
N GLY A 503 19.15 -15.58 4.21
CA GLY A 503 19.97 -15.89 5.38
C GLY A 503 19.17 -16.36 6.61
N GLU A 504 17.85 -16.51 6.50
CA GLU A 504 17.01 -17.04 7.57
C GLU A 504 16.98 -18.59 7.55
N THR A 505 16.71 -19.20 8.71
CA THR A 505 16.54 -20.65 8.84
C THR A 505 15.22 -20.99 9.50
N ILE A 506 14.45 -21.88 8.90
CA ILE A 506 13.22 -22.45 9.49
C ILE A 506 13.58 -23.79 10.12
N GLU A 507 13.39 -23.90 11.42
CA GLU A 507 13.61 -25.15 12.15
C GLU A 507 12.56 -26.19 11.75
N ILE A 508 13.01 -27.29 11.14
CA ILE A 508 12.18 -28.45 10.88
C ILE A 508 12.51 -29.49 11.96
N PRO A 509 11.53 -29.94 12.76
CA PRO A 509 11.75 -31.04 13.69
C PRO A 509 12.27 -32.26 12.92
N LYS A 510 13.49 -32.71 13.23
CA LYS A 510 14.00 -33.95 12.66
C LYS A 510 13.13 -35.09 13.16
N LYS A 511 12.53 -35.86 12.25
CA LYS A 511 12.04 -37.20 12.59
C LYS A 511 13.26 -38.01 13.02
N GLU A 512 13.20 -38.63 14.20
CA GLU A 512 14.17 -39.64 14.63
C GLU A 512 13.98 -40.88 13.76
N ASP A 513 14.53 -40.84 12.55
CA ASP A 513 14.78 -42.03 11.77
C ASP A 513 16.27 -42.36 11.95
N GLY A 514 16.53 -43.58 12.41
CA GLY A 514 17.80 -44.00 12.99
C GLY A 514 19.03 -43.97 12.08
N GLU A 515 20.16 -43.75 12.74
CA GLU A 515 21.55 -44.13 12.42
C GLU A 515 22.23 -43.70 11.11
N GLU A 516 23.39 -43.04 11.34
CA GLU A 516 24.62 -42.99 10.52
C GLU A 516 24.57 -42.25 9.15
N ASN A 517 25.48 -41.34 8.76
CA ASN A 517 26.91 -41.26 9.03
C ASN A 517 27.45 -39.81 8.95
N LYS A 518 28.55 -39.57 9.66
CA LYS A 518 29.36 -38.33 9.67
C LYS A 518 30.11 -38.12 8.34
N SER A 519 30.21 -36.86 7.89
CA SER A 519 31.48 -36.28 7.44
C SER A 519 31.37 -34.75 7.42
N GLU A 520 32.21 -34.13 8.25
CA GLU A 520 32.55 -32.71 8.18
C GLU A 520 33.48 -32.50 6.99
N GLU A 521 33.20 -31.52 6.13
CA GLU A 521 34.24 -30.78 5.42
C GLU A 521 33.89 -29.29 5.35
N LYS A 522 34.70 -28.49 6.03
CA LYS A 522 34.80 -27.04 5.87
C LYS A 522 35.44 -26.76 4.51
N MET A 523 34.85 -25.85 3.72
CA MET A 523 35.59 -25.08 2.72
C MET A 523 35.14 -23.62 2.73
N ASP A 524 36.08 -22.76 3.09
CA ASP A 524 36.10 -21.32 2.83
C ASP A 524 35.88 -21.01 1.34
N SER A 525 35.14 -19.94 1.05
CA SER A 525 35.27 -19.20 -0.21
C SER A 525 34.64 -17.80 -0.14
N PRO A 526 35.11 -16.86 -0.99
CA PRO A 526 35.31 -15.46 -0.63
C PRO A 526 34.10 -14.57 -0.91
N ILE A 527 33.97 -13.52 -0.10
CA ILE A 527 32.99 -12.45 -0.26
C ILE A 527 33.34 -11.64 -1.52
N ILE A 528 32.46 -11.67 -2.52
CA ILE A 528 32.45 -10.74 -3.66
C ILE A 528 31.43 -9.65 -3.35
N VAL A 529 31.91 -8.42 -3.18
CA VAL A 529 31.09 -7.23 -2.95
C VAL A 529 30.57 -6.73 -4.31
N VAL A 530 29.25 -6.70 -4.49
CA VAL A 530 28.59 -6.02 -5.63
C VAL A 530 27.80 -4.83 -5.09
N GLU A 531 28.33 -3.62 -5.27
CA GLU A 531 27.68 -2.39 -4.83
C GLU A 531 26.55 -1.95 -5.76
N THR A 532 25.30 -2.05 -5.30
CA THR A 532 24.17 -1.25 -5.81
C THR A 532 23.82 -0.17 -4.80
N GLU A 533 24.10 1.09 -5.15
CA GLU A 533 23.65 2.26 -4.40
C GLU A 533 22.23 2.63 -4.83
N THR A 534 21.26 2.44 -3.94
CA THR A 534 19.96 3.13 -4.00
C THR A 534 19.98 4.26 -2.97
N SER A 535 19.73 5.48 -3.44
CA SER A 535 19.56 6.66 -2.59
C SER A 535 18.14 6.67 -2.02
N ILE A 536 17.90 5.86 -1.00
CA ILE A 536 16.73 5.98 -0.13
C ILE A 536 17.01 7.17 0.81
N GLU A 537 16.15 8.19 0.79
CA GLU A 537 16.05 9.14 1.90
C GLU A 537 15.42 8.39 3.07
N GLU A 538 16.15 8.33 4.18
CA GLU A 538 15.85 7.46 5.32
C GLU A 538 14.55 7.92 5.99
N GLU A 539 13.50 7.10 5.88
CA GLU A 539 12.28 7.32 6.65
C GLU A 539 12.58 7.14 8.14
N GLU A 540 12.21 8.14 8.94
CA GLU A 540 12.22 8.09 10.41
C GLU A 540 11.24 6.98 10.86
N GLU A 541 11.77 5.79 11.18
CA GLU A 541 11.02 4.72 11.84
C GLU A 541 10.86 5.05 13.32
N GLU A 542 9.83 5.83 13.66
CA GLU A 542 9.49 6.08 15.06
C GLU A 542 8.83 4.86 15.71
N VAL A 543 9.25 4.56 16.95
CA VAL A 543 8.73 3.42 17.72
C VAL A 543 7.30 3.72 18.18
N MET A 544 6.33 2.97 17.65
CA MET A 544 4.95 2.98 18.13
C MET A 544 4.89 2.46 19.56
N GLN A 545 4.36 3.24 20.50
CA GLN A 545 4.24 2.83 21.91
C GLN A 545 2.84 2.31 22.19
N THR A 546 2.75 1.06 22.66
CA THR A 546 1.48 0.42 22.98
C THR A 546 1.07 0.68 24.43
N PRO A 547 -0.20 1.09 24.69
CA PRO A 547 -0.73 1.15 26.04
C PRO A 547 -0.80 -0.25 26.65
N THR A 548 -0.62 -0.31 27.96
CA THR A 548 -0.74 -1.52 28.78
C THR A 548 -1.82 -1.30 29.85
N PRO A 549 -2.42 -2.35 30.42
CA PRO A 549 -3.40 -2.21 31.51
C PRO A 549 -2.89 -1.42 32.73
N GLN A 550 -1.56 -1.37 32.93
CA GLN A 550 -0.94 -0.61 34.01
C GLN A 550 -0.93 0.91 33.75
N ASP A 551 -1.37 1.36 32.56
CA ASP A 551 -1.30 2.75 32.13
C ASP A 551 -2.58 3.57 32.40
N GLU A 552 -3.64 2.94 32.94
CA GLU A 552 -4.98 3.54 33.12
C GLU A 552 -4.99 4.89 33.86
N ASN A 553 -3.97 5.19 34.68
CA ASN A 553 -3.91 6.41 35.49
C ASN A 553 -2.59 7.22 35.32
N LEU A 554 -1.92 7.13 34.16
CA LEU A 554 -0.62 7.80 33.95
C LEU A 554 -0.69 9.30 33.65
N PHE A 555 -1.81 9.76 33.11
CA PHE A 555 -2.00 11.14 32.66
C PHE A 555 -3.47 11.53 32.64
N ASN A 556 -3.72 12.83 32.53
CA ASN A 556 -5.03 13.43 32.34
C ASN A 556 -5.21 13.81 30.85
N ASP A 557 -6.23 13.25 30.19
CA ASP A 557 -6.54 13.55 28.78
C ASP A 557 -6.97 15.01 28.52
N ASP A 558 -7.35 15.76 29.56
CA ASP A 558 -7.67 17.18 29.46
C ASP A 558 -6.42 18.08 29.35
N THR A 559 -5.23 17.54 29.62
CA THR A 559 -3.97 18.29 29.54
C THR A 559 -2.99 17.61 28.59
N VAL A 560 -2.70 18.22 27.45
CA VAL A 560 -1.90 17.60 26.38
C VAL A 560 -0.76 18.51 25.97
N PHE A 561 0.48 17.98 25.94
CA PHE A 561 1.67 18.64 25.40
C PHE A 561 2.18 17.94 24.16
N TYR A 562 2.40 18.72 23.12
CA TYR A 562 3.01 18.26 21.87
C TYR A 562 4.47 18.70 21.82
N PHE A 563 5.36 17.78 21.47
CA PHE A 563 6.79 18.09 21.32
C PHE A 563 7.44 17.33 20.17
N ARG A 564 8.55 17.87 19.69
CA ARG A 564 9.50 17.27 18.75
C ARG A 564 10.85 17.96 18.90
N GLU A 565 11.88 17.45 18.25
CA GLU A 565 13.22 18.06 18.26
C GLU A 565 13.20 19.54 17.82
N GLY A 566 12.43 19.86 16.77
CA GLY A 566 12.29 21.22 16.25
C GLY A 566 11.14 22.04 16.87
N SER A 567 10.73 21.75 18.11
CA SER A 567 9.70 22.54 18.81
C SER A 567 10.20 23.94 19.15
N ALA A 568 9.33 24.94 19.04
CA ALA A 568 9.66 26.31 19.46
C ALA A 568 9.60 26.47 21.00
N ASP A 569 10.39 27.39 21.54
CA ASP A 569 10.33 27.79 22.94
C ASP A 569 9.06 28.62 23.19
N LYS A 570 8.03 27.98 23.76
CA LYS A 570 6.72 28.57 24.02
C LYS A 570 6.23 28.16 25.40
N LYS A 571 5.38 28.98 26.01
CA LYS A 571 4.71 28.65 27.27
C LYS A 571 3.90 27.35 27.15
N PRO A 572 3.71 26.59 28.24
CA PRO A 572 2.76 25.48 28.26
C PRO A 572 1.39 25.93 27.75
N GLY A 573 0.80 25.20 26.80
CA GLY A 573 -0.57 25.43 26.31
C GLY A 573 -0.66 26.36 25.12
N LYS A 574 0.47 26.91 24.68
CA LYS A 574 0.54 27.88 23.57
C LYS A 574 1.13 27.29 22.29
N SER A 575 1.32 25.97 22.21
CA SER A 575 1.67 25.35 20.92
C SER A 575 0.43 25.31 20.02
N ILE A 576 0.48 26.05 18.91
CA ILE A 576 -0.60 26.15 17.92
C ILE A 576 -0.05 25.64 16.58
N GLY A 577 -0.70 24.64 16.00
CA GLY A 577 -0.51 24.20 14.62
C GLY A 577 -1.86 23.92 13.95
N LYS A 578 -1.90 23.80 12.62
CA LYS A 578 -3.14 23.52 11.84
C LYS A 578 -3.90 22.27 12.36
N THR A 579 -3.20 21.32 12.98
CA THR A 579 -3.72 20.07 13.55
C THR A 579 -3.37 19.87 15.03
N MET A 580 -2.71 20.84 15.67
CA MET A 580 -2.20 20.74 17.04
C MET A 580 -2.75 21.86 17.91
N HIS A 581 -3.63 21.50 18.84
CA HIS A 581 -4.09 22.40 19.89
C HIS A 581 -3.81 21.76 21.25
N GLU A 582 -2.84 22.32 21.97
CA GLU A 582 -2.64 21.94 23.37
C GLU A 582 -3.89 22.35 24.17
N LYS A 583 -4.38 21.42 24.98
CA LYS A 583 -5.47 21.68 25.93
C LYS A 583 -4.84 21.84 27.29
N ILE A 584 -5.10 22.94 27.98
CA ILE A 584 -4.78 23.13 29.40
C ILE A 584 -5.95 23.88 30.03
N LYS A 585 -6.47 23.37 31.15
CA LYS A 585 -7.50 24.05 31.96
C LYS A 585 -6.90 25.01 33.00
N ASP A 586 -5.72 24.68 33.52
CA ASP A 586 -5.00 25.43 34.56
C ASP A 586 -3.56 25.70 34.10
N GLU A 587 -3.30 26.90 33.54
CA GLU A 587 -1.97 27.31 33.09
C GLU A 587 -0.99 27.47 34.28
N ASP A 588 -1.52 27.85 35.45
CA ASP A 588 -0.72 28.12 36.66
C ASP A 588 -0.06 26.85 37.20
N LYS A 589 -0.69 25.69 36.99
CA LYS A 589 -0.15 24.36 37.31
C LYS A 589 1.23 24.08 36.70
N PHE A 590 1.57 24.75 35.59
CA PHE A 590 2.79 24.48 34.81
C PHE A 590 3.81 25.65 34.83
N LYS A 591 3.69 26.59 35.77
CA LYS A 591 4.62 27.73 35.93
C LYS A 591 6.09 27.31 36.05
N ASP A 592 6.38 26.17 36.66
CA ASP A 592 7.76 25.68 36.77
C ASP A 592 8.31 25.15 35.45
N LEU A 593 7.44 24.61 34.58
CA LEU A 593 7.81 24.16 33.25
C LEU A 593 8.09 25.36 32.33
N GLU A 594 7.34 26.45 32.46
CA GLU A 594 7.53 27.70 31.72
C GLU A 594 8.91 28.34 31.97
N LYS A 595 9.46 28.20 33.18
CA LYS A 595 10.80 28.74 33.54
C LYS A 595 11.94 28.01 32.83
N ILE A 596 11.69 26.83 32.27
CA ILE A 596 12.72 26.02 31.60
C ILE A 596 12.67 26.31 30.10
N LYS A 597 13.66 27.04 29.62
CA LYS A 597 13.84 27.34 28.20
C LYS A 597 13.89 26.05 27.37
N ASP A 598 13.21 26.04 26.23
CA ASP A 598 13.22 24.93 25.26
C ASP A 598 12.78 23.56 25.84
N TRP A 599 11.98 23.54 26.92
CA TRP A 599 11.58 22.32 27.62
C TRP A 599 10.92 21.25 26.72
N ARG A 600 10.26 21.63 25.62
CA ARG A 600 9.70 20.69 24.64
C ARG A 600 10.79 19.92 23.89
N LYS A 601 11.91 20.58 23.55
CA LYS A 601 13.04 19.91 22.89
C LYS A 601 13.70 18.92 23.85
N VAL A 602 13.80 19.28 25.14
CA VAL A 602 14.31 18.40 26.21
C VAL A 602 13.47 17.13 26.37
N LEU A 603 12.15 17.18 26.13
CA LEU A 603 11.30 15.97 26.16
C LEU A 603 11.57 15.00 24.99
N SER A 604 12.15 15.47 23.88
CA SER A 604 12.45 14.61 22.73
C SER A 604 13.53 13.57 23.04
N ASN A 605 13.45 12.41 22.39
CA ASN A 605 14.53 11.41 22.40
C ASN A 605 15.80 11.94 21.68
N MET A 606 15.64 12.93 20.80
CA MET A 606 16.73 13.65 20.12
C MET A 606 17.46 14.66 21.03
N HIS A 607 17.06 14.80 22.30
CA HIS A 607 17.77 15.65 23.25
C HIS A 607 19.15 15.07 23.61
N TYR A 608 20.16 15.93 23.61
CA TYR A 608 21.54 15.62 24.02
C TYR A 608 22.22 16.89 24.54
N ASN A 609 23.30 16.75 25.32
CA ASN A 609 23.99 17.88 25.97
C ASN A 609 24.80 18.76 25.02
N GLY A 610 25.02 18.33 23.77
CA GLY A 610 25.68 19.13 22.74
C GLY A 610 24.73 20.02 21.92
N ALA A 611 23.42 19.99 22.22
CA ALA A 611 22.44 20.77 21.48
C ALA A 611 22.60 22.29 21.70
N ASP A 612 22.27 23.08 20.67
CA ASP A 612 22.39 24.55 20.65
C ASP A 612 21.58 25.26 21.75
N TYR A 613 20.51 24.64 22.23
CA TYR A 613 19.66 25.17 23.31
C TYR A 613 20.11 24.76 24.72
N VAL A 614 21.16 23.97 24.88
CA VAL A 614 21.72 23.59 26.17
C VAL A 614 22.88 24.51 26.53
N VAL A 615 22.85 25.09 27.72
CA VAL A 615 23.92 25.96 28.21
C VAL A 615 25.12 25.10 28.58
N ARG A 616 26.25 25.28 27.88
CA ARG A 616 27.52 24.61 28.21
C ARG A 616 28.04 25.09 29.57
N LYS A 617 28.63 24.20 30.36
CA LYS A 617 29.31 24.59 31.60
C LYS A 617 30.51 25.50 31.27
N GLU A 618 30.71 26.54 32.07
CA GLU A 618 31.88 27.41 31.95
C GLU A 618 33.15 26.58 32.13
N GLY A 619 34.02 26.58 31.11
CA GLY A 619 35.30 25.87 31.12
C GLY A 619 35.33 24.52 30.36
N GLY A 620 34.23 24.10 29.71
CA GLY A 620 34.26 22.97 28.78
C GLY A 620 35.04 23.28 27.49
N GLU A 621 35.77 22.30 26.96
CA GLU A 621 36.45 22.45 25.67
C GLU A 621 35.43 22.59 24.52
N ASP A 622 35.73 23.47 23.56
CA ASP A 622 34.88 23.66 22.39
C ASP A 622 34.82 22.37 21.56
N GLY A 623 33.65 21.70 21.57
CA GLY A 623 33.39 20.49 20.80
C GLY A 623 33.21 19.21 21.63
N GLU A 624 33.41 19.25 22.94
CA GLU A 624 33.20 18.08 23.80
C GLU A 624 31.71 17.95 24.19
N VAL A 625 31.11 16.79 23.89
CA VAL A 625 29.71 16.48 24.23
C VAL A 625 29.68 15.65 25.52
N GLU A 626 29.18 16.24 26.61
CA GLU A 626 28.96 15.50 27.86
C GLU A 626 27.92 14.38 27.65
N PRO A 627 28.12 13.17 28.22
CA PRO A 627 27.11 12.12 28.15
C PRO A 627 25.81 12.52 28.85
N LEU A 628 24.67 12.15 28.25
CA LEU A 628 23.36 12.34 28.86
C LEU A 628 23.09 11.31 29.96
N PHE A 629 23.60 10.10 29.79
CA PHE A 629 23.54 9.02 30.78
C PHE A 629 24.57 7.92 30.48
N GLU A 630 24.87 7.12 31.49
CA GLU A 630 25.62 5.86 31.39
C GLU A 630 24.67 4.67 31.49
N LEU A 631 24.79 3.72 30.56
CA LEU A 631 23.97 2.51 30.54
C LEU A 631 24.73 1.38 29.85
N ASP A 632 24.61 0.16 30.39
CA ASP A 632 25.34 -1.03 29.92
C ASP A 632 26.88 -0.84 29.85
N GLY A 633 27.43 -0.02 30.75
CA GLY A 633 28.87 0.25 30.84
C GLY A 633 29.42 1.20 29.78
N LEU A 634 28.54 1.88 29.01
CA LEU A 634 28.91 2.85 27.98
C LEU A 634 28.24 4.21 28.23
N LYS A 635 28.87 5.26 27.71
CA LYS A 635 28.41 6.65 27.77
C LYS A 635 27.61 7.04 26.52
N TRP A 636 26.38 7.51 26.71
CA TRP A 636 25.44 7.78 25.62
C TRP A 636 25.11 9.27 25.52
N ALA A 637 25.22 9.84 24.31
CA ALA A 637 24.86 11.24 24.06
C ALA A 637 23.34 11.47 24.08
N SER A 638 22.53 10.48 23.66
CA SER A 638 21.06 10.60 23.72
C SER A 638 20.36 9.24 23.81
N VAL A 639 19.04 9.27 24.00
CA VAL A 639 18.17 8.10 23.93
C VAL A 639 18.28 7.41 22.56
N GLU A 640 18.35 8.19 21.48
CA GLU A 640 18.51 7.67 20.11
C GLU A 640 19.82 6.91 19.92
N HIS A 641 20.94 7.39 20.49
CA HIS A 641 22.21 6.67 20.39
C HIS A 641 22.09 5.27 20.98
N TYR A 642 21.56 5.15 22.19
CA TYR A 642 21.37 3.84 22.83
C TYR A 642 20.38 2.97 22.02
N TYR A 643 19.26 3.53 21.58
CA TYR A 643 18.25 2.78 20.82
C TYR A 643 18.82 2.23 19.50
N HIS A 644 19.46 3.08 18.70
CA HIS A 644 20.05 2.70 17.43
C HIS A 644 21.26 1.77 17.59
N ALA A 645 22.04 1.92 18.65
CA ALA A 645 23.09 0.97 18.98
C ALA A 645 22.54 -0.43 19.23
N ASN A 646 21.49 -0.56 20.04
CA ASN A 646 20.96 -1.85 20.48
C ASN A 646 20.44 -2.73 19.33
N LYS A 647 20.25 -2.15 18.13
CA LYS A 647 20.00 -2.90 16.89
C LYS A 647 21.18 -3.81 16.49
N PHE A 648 22.35 -3.67 17.09
CA PHE A 648 23.59 -4.37 16.70
C PHE A 648 24.29 -5.04 17.90
N LYS A 649 23.60 -5.15 19.04
CA LYS A 649 24.20 -5.50 20.33
C LYS A 649 24.70 -6.94 20.40
N LYS A 650 24.05 -7.87 19.69
CA LYS A 650 24.33 -9.31 19.75
C LYS A 650 25.31 -9.75 18.68
N ASN A 651 25.00 -9.45 17.42
CA ASN A 651 25.72 -9.97 16.27
C ASN A 651 26.99 -9.16 15.96
N THR A 652 26.96 -7.84 16.24
CA THR A 652 28.11 -6.95 15.98
C THR A 652 28.41 -6.02 17.17
N PRO A 653 28.83 -6.55 18.34
CA PRO A 653 29.03 -5.77 19.56
C PRO A 653 30.04 -4.62 19.43
N ASP A 654 30.98 -4.72 18.48
CA ASP A 654 31.94 -3.64 18.24
C ASP A 654 31.33 -2.48 17.47
N TYR A 655 30.36 -2.74 16.57
CA TYR A 655 29.59 -1.67 15.93
C TYR A 655 28.61 -1.02 16.92
N TYR A 656 27.98 -1.82 17.80
CA TYR A 656 27.19 -1.32 18.93
C TYR A 656 27.95 -0.28 19.75
N LYS A 657 29.22 -0.54 20.08
CA LYS A 657 30.07 0.40 20.83
C LYS A 657 30.37 1.69 20.08
N GLN A 658 30.33 1.71 18.74
CA GLN A 658 30.60 2.92 17.95
C GLN A 658 29.54 4.01 18.13
N PHE A 659 28.37 3.70 18.68
CA PHE A 659 27.35 4.70 18.99
C PHE A 659 27.58 5.40 20.34
N ALA A 660 28.48 4.88 21.17
CA ALA A 660 28.83 5.48 22.45
C ALA A 660 29.88 6.58 22.27
N ILE A 661 29.84 7.60 23.12
CA ILE A 661 30.71 8.78 23.07
C ILE A 661 32.20 8.39 23.06
N ASP A 662 32.57 7.43 23.91
CA ASP A 662 33.97 6.99 24.08
C ASP A 662 34.58 6.38 22.81
N SER A 663 33.77 6.03 21.80
CA SER A 663 34.26 5.48 20.53
C SER A 663 34.87 6.53 19.60
N GLY A 664 34.53 7.82 19.77
CA GLY A 664 34.96 8.88 18.87
C GLY A 664 34.39 8.79 17.44
N SER A 665 33.36 7.97 17.20
CA SER A 665 32.81 7.80 15.85
C SER A 665 32.08 9.06 15.36
N ALA A 666 31.96 9.20 14.03
CA ALA A 666 31.29 10.35 13.40
C ALA A 666 29.80 10.48 13.77
N PHE A 667 29.20 9.45 14.38
CA PHE A 667 27.79 9.40 14.76
C PHE A 667 27.57 9.13 16.26
N ALA A 668 28.61 9.20 17.08
CA ALA A 668 28.53 9.00 18.54
C ALA A 668 28.02 10.21 19.32
N PHE A 669 27.96 11.38 18.67
CA PHE A 669 27.76 12.67 19.33
C PHE A 669 26.44 13.36 18.97
N GLU A 670 25.91 13.11 17.76
CA GLU A 670 24.71 13.76 17.24
C GLU A 670 23.59 12.75 16.99
N PRO A 671 22.41 12.90 17.61
CA PRO A 671 21.32 11.91 17.53
C PRO A 671 20.86 11.60 16.11
N LYS A 672 20.81 12.60 15.21
CA LYS A 672 20.47 12.40 13.79
C LYS A 672 21.50 11.55 13.05
N LYS A 673 22.78 11.67 13.42
CA LYS A 673 23.84 10.86 12.83
C LYS A 673 23.73 9.42 13.32
N ALA A 674 23.42 9.21 14.60
CA ALA A 674 23.11 7.88 15.13
C ALA A 674 21.89 7.25 14.45
N LEU A 675 20.82 8.01 14.24
CA LEU A 675 19.63 7.57 13.49
C LEU A 675 20.01 7.05 12.09
N GLY A 676 20.85 7.79 11.35
CA GLY A 676 21.29 7.36 10.02
C GLY A 676 22.19 6.12 10.05
N ALA A 677 23.20 6.11 10.94
CA ALA A 677 24.13 4.97 11.08
C ALA A 677 23.40 3.67 11.52
N GLY A 678 22.39 3.79 12.36
CA GLY A 678 21.56 2.68 12.84
C GLY A 678 20.22 2.53 12.08
N GLY A 679 20.05 3.23 10.97
CA GLY A 679 18.87 3.14 10.10
C GLY A 679 18.98 1.99 9.10
N LYS A 680 17.92 1.76 8.32
CA LYS A 680 17.94 0.77 7.23
C LYS A 680 19.01 1.08 6.18
N GLY A 681 19.17 2.35 5.83
CA GLY A 681 20.17 2.83 4.88
C GLY A 681 21.60 2.78 5.42
N GLY A 682 21.78 2.92 6.74
CA GLY A 682 23.08 2.92 7.38
C GLY A 682 23.96 4.10 6.96
N LYS A 683 23.38 5.19 6.44
CA LYS A 683 24.13 6.30 5.84
C LYS A 683 24.00 7.56 6.70
N VAL A 684 25.13 8.11 7.11
CA VAL A 684 25.16 9.41 7.78
C VAL A 684 25.40 10.48 6.74
N ARG A 685 24.46 11.40 6.64
CA ARG A 685 24.49 12.53 5.71
C ARG A 685 24.72 13.83 6.46
N GLU A 686 25.59 14.67 5.92
CA GLU A 686 25.88 15.99 6.45
C GLU A 686 25.67 17.04 5.38
N LYS A 687 24.93 18.10 5.72
CA LYS A 687 24.64 19.21 4.81
C LYS A 687 25.69 20.29 5.00
N ASN A 688 26.40 20.64 3.93
CA ASN A 688 27.33 21.75 3.95
C ASN A 688 26.53 23.07 4.14
N PRO A 689 26.85 23.88 5.17
CA PRO A 689 26.07 25.07 5.51
C PRO A 689 26.15 26.17 4.44
N GLU A 690 27.25 26.28 3.71
CA GLU A 690 27.46 27.31 2.68
C GLU A 690 26.85 26.89 1.33
N THR A 691 27.15 25.68 0.88
CA THR A 691 26.75 25.22 -0.46
C THR A 691 25.38 24.54 -0.49
N LYS A 692 24.78 24.27 0.69
CA LYS A 692 23.57 23.48 0.89
C LYS A 692 23.62 22.05 0.31
N LYS A 693 24.77 21.59 -0.20
CA LYS A 693 24.98 20.24 -0.73
C LYS A 693 25.05 19.22 0.40
N VAL A 694 24.48 18.04 0.18
CA VAL A 694 24.49 16.93 1.13
C VAL A 694 25.63 15.97 0.77
N LYS A 695 26.49 15.63 1.74
CA LYS A 695 27.59 14.68 1.60
C LYS A 695 27.35 13.49 2.52
N ILE A 696 27.58 12.27 2.03
CA ILE A 696 27.62 11.08 2.88
C ILE A 696 28.98 11.08 3.59
N ILE A 697 28.95 11.17 4.92
CA ILE A 697 30.16 11.19 5.77
C ILE A 697 30.46 9.82 6.36
N PHE A 698 29.46 8.94 6.43
CA PHE A 698 29.63 7.55 6.85
C PHE A 698 28.61 6.66 6.13
N SER A 699 29.03 5.44 5.81
CA SER A 699 28.16 4.37 5.31
C SER A 699 28.50 3.10 6.08
N ARG A 700 27.50 2.48 6.70
CA ARG A 700 27.66 1.23 7.44
C ARG A 700 28.16 0.12 6.50
N PRO A 701 29.21 -0.63 6.88
CA PRO A 701 29.63 -1.84 6.17
C PRO A 701 28.47 -2.84 6.02
N ARG A 702 28.45 -3.59 4.91
CA ARG A 702 27.32 -4.46 4.54
C ARG A 702 27.21 -5.72 5.38
N ASP A 703 28.33 -6.19 5.91
CA ASP A 703 28.45 -7.29 6.87
C ASP A 703 27.89 -6.92 8.25
N ILE A 704 27.76 -5.63 8.54
CA ILE A 704 27.15 -5.15 9.77
C ILE A 704 25.63 -5.03 9.56
N VAL A 705 24.95 -6.11 9.93
CA VAL A 705 23.49 -6.23 9.89
C VAL A 705 22.87 -6.04 11.28
N MET A 706 21.63 -5.57 11.32
CA MET A 706 20.87 -5.48 12.57
C MET A 706 20.59 -6.88 13.12
N ASP A 707 20.57 -7.02 14.44
CA ASP A 707 20.18 -8.24 15.14
C ASP A 707 18.76 -8.64 14.73
N GLU A 708 18.60 -9.89 14.29
CA GLU A 708 17.38 -10.42 13.69
C GLU A 708 16.17 -10.33 14.61
N ASP A 709 16.41 -10.39 15.92
CA ASP A 709 15.39 -10.36 16.96
C ASP A 709 15.19 -8.97 17.59
N PHE A 710 15.90 -7.94 17.13
CA PHE A 710 15.74 -6.60 17.69
C PHE A 710 14.30 -6.09 17.58
N PHE A 711 13.65 -6.36 16.44
CA PHE A 711 12.27 -5.93 16.16
C PHE A 711 11.20 -6.95 16.56
N ASP A 712 11.59 -8.05 17.20
CA ASP A 712 10.63 -9.07 17.63
C ASP A 712 9.91 -8.66 18.93
N GLY A 713 8.60 -8.89 18.99
CA GLY A 713 7.78 -8.63 20.17
C GLY A 713 7.82 -7.17 20.63
N ARG A 714 8.03 -6.95 21.94
CA ARG A 714 8.10 -5.62 22.57
C ARG A 714 9.54 -5.11 22.78
N ASN A 715 10.52 -5.75 22.15
CA ASN A 715 11.93 -5.44 22.39
C ASN A 715 12.29 -3.98 22.04
N PRO A 716 11.85 -3.41 20.89
CA PRO A 716 12.11 -2.00 20.57
C PRO A 716 11.57 -1.03 21.64
N GLU A 717 10.35 -1.26 22.14
CA GLU A 717 9.74 -0.41 23.16
C GLU A 717 10.47 -0.53 24.50
N LEU A 718 10.91 -1.73 24.88
CA LEU A 718 11.66 -1.97 26.11
C LEU A 718 13.05 -1.33 26.08
N VAL A 719 13.76 -1.44 24.96
CA VAL A 719 15.06 -0.77 24.75
C VAL A 719 14.88 0.75 24.84
N MET A 720 13.84 1.29 24.21
CA MET A 720 13.49 2.70 24.27
C MET A 720 13.15 3.16 25.70
N GLU A 721 12.31 2.42 26.43
CA GLU A 721 11.94 2.75 27.82
C GLU A 721 13.16 2.73 28.75
N ARG A 722 14.10 1.78 28.58
CA ARG A 722 15.34 1.71 29.36
C ARG A 722 16.22 2.95 29.17
N ALA A 723 16.40 3.39 27.93
CA ALA A 723 17.16 4.60 27.63
C ALA A 723 16.49 5.86 28.17
N GLN A 724 15.17 5.98 27.99
CA GLN A 724 14.40 7.08 28.56
C GLN A 724 14.51 7.10 30.09
N GLN A 725 14.40 5.94 30.75
CA GLN A 725 14.59 5.84 32.19
C GLN A 725 15.98 6.32 32.61
N ALA A 726 17.05 5.88 31.96
CA ALA A 726 18.41 6.32 32.26
C ALA A 726 18.59 7.84 32.08
N LYS A 727 18.10 8.40 30.97
CA LYS A 727 18.07 9.86 30.72
C LYS A 727 17.43 10.60 31.89
N TYR A 728 16.22 10.22 32.30
CA TYR A 728 15.47 10.96 33.32
C TYR A 728 15.93 10.66 34.76
N GLU A 729 16.70 9.60 34.99
CA GLU A 729 17.28 9.28 36.30
C GLU A 729 18.64 9.97 36.52
N GLN A 730 19.42 10.16 35.44
CA GLN A 730 20.81 10.63 35.52
C GLN A 730 21.02 12.09 35.07
N ASP A 731 20.19 12.63 34.16
CA ASP A 731 20.27 14.04 33.76
C ASP A 731 19.26 14.92 34.53
N ASP A 732 19.80 15.87 35.31
CA ASP A 732 19.01 16.77 36.15
C ASP A 732 18.08 17.69 35.36
N LEU A 733 18.48 18.14 34.17
CA LEU A 733 17.63 18.99 33.33
C LEU A 733 16.42 18.20 32.83
N SER A 734 16.66 17.05 32.22
CA SER A 734 15.63 16.14 31.73
C SER A 734 14.68 15.72 32.84
N LYS A 735 15.21 15.35 34.01
CA LYS A 735 14.42 14.97 35.18
C LYS A 735 13.49 16.09 35.64
N ARG A 736 14.01 17.31 35.78
CA ARG A 736 13.22 18.49 36.17
C ARG A 736 12.12 18.78 35.17
N VAL A 737 12.44 18.77 33.86
CA VAL A 737 11.46 18.96 32.79
C VAL A 737 10.34 17.93 32.88
N LEU A 738 10.68 16.65 32.96
CA LEU A 738 9.68 15.57 32.99
C LEU A 738 8.76 15.69 34.21
N LEU A 739 9.30 15.95 35.40
CA LEU A 739 8.48 16.12 36.61
C LEU A 739 7.62 17.39 36.56
N ALA A 740 8.11 18.46 35.93
CA ALA A 740 7.37 19.70 35.73
C ALA A 740 6.18 19.54 34.75
N THR A 741 6.15 18.49 33.91
CA THR A 741 4.96 18.15 33.10
C THR A 741 3.80 17.57 33.91
N LYS A 742 3.98 17.33 35.22
CA LYS A 742 2.95 16.81 36.15
C LYS A 742 2.23 15.57 35.62
N ASP A 743 0.95 15.66 35.31
CA ASP A 743 0.05 14.62 34.82
C ASP A 743 -0.36 14.86 33.35
N ALA A 744 0.31 15.76 32.64
CA ALA A 744 0.00 16.02 31.24
C ALA A 744 0.24 14.78 30.36
N LYS A 745 -0.61 14.57 29.36
CA LYS A 745 -0.40 13.62 28.28
C LYS A 745 0.70 14.15 27.35
N LEU A 746 1.72 13.33 27.12
CA LEU A 746 2.89 13.68 26.32
C LEU A 746 2.77 13.05 24.94
N ILE A 747 2.73 13.88 23.89
CA ILE A 747 2.57 13.44 22.50
C ILE A 747 3.75 13.94 21.67
N HIS A 748 4.44 13.00 21.03
CA HIS A 748 5.44 13.31 20.03
C HIS A 748 4.77 13.56 18.68
N HIS A 749 4.98 14.76 18.14
CA HIS A 749 4.35 15.17 16.91
C HIS A 749 5.24 14.89 15.70
N ILE A 750 4.80 13.93 14.89
CA ILE A 750 5.38 13.61 13.59
C ILE A 750 4.86 14.61 12.56
N LYS A 751 5.75 15.29 11.84
CA LYS A 751 5.31 16.10 10.69
C LYS A 751 4.90 15.15 9.55
N PRO A 752 3.66 15.21 9.04
CA PRO A 752 3.30 14.41 7.88
C PRO A 752 4.13 14.84 6.67
N ARG A 753 4.87 13.89 6.08
CA ARG A 753 5.45 14.00 4.74
C ARG A 753 4.64 13.05 3.85
N GLY A 754 3.65 13.59 3.13
CA GLY A 754 2.70 12.80 2.37
C GLY A 754 1.50 12.34 3.21
N ALA A 755 1.25 11.02 3.28
CA ALA A 755 0.08 10.46 3.95
C ALA A 755 -0.01 10.89 5.45
N PRO A 756 -1.21 11.11 6.00
CA PRO A 756 -1.37 11.53 7.39
C PRO A 756 -0.81 10.46 8.33
N ARG A 757 0.24 10.80 9.09
CA ARG A 757 0.78 9.96 10.17
C ARG A 757 0.19 10.40 11.52
N PRO A 758 -0.36 9.48 12.34
CA PRO A 758 -0.84 9.83 13.67
C PRO A 758 0.35 10.24 14.57
N SER A 759 0.15 11.22 15.45
CA SER A 759 1.14 11.57 16.47
C SER A 759 1.29 10.42 17.50
N ILE A 760 2.49 10.22 18.03
CA ILE A 760 2.78 9.10 18.95
C ILE A 760 2.63 9.55 20.39
N VAL A 761 1.83 8.82 21.16
CA VAL A 761 1.71 9.03 22.61
C VAL A 761 2.92 8.39 23.31
N PHE A 762 3.66 9.17 24.10
CA PHE A 762 4.87 8.70 24.79
C PHE A 762 4.53 8.03 26.13
N TYR A 763 3.86 6.87 26.08
CA TYR A 763 3.52 6.04 27.25
C TYR A 763 4.75 5.71 28.11
N ASN A 764 5.86 5.29 27.50
CA ASN A 764 7.11 4.93 28.19
C ASN A 764 7.64 6.08 29.05
N THR A 765 7.68 7.29 28.49
CA THR A 765 8.13 8.50 29.21
C THR A 765 7.20 8.84 30.38
N MET A 766 5.89 8.67 30.21
CA MET A 766 4.92 8.89 31.28
C MET A 766 4.98 7.80 32.37
N ARG A 767 5.29 6.54 32.03
CA ARG A 767 5.61 5.48 33.00
C ARG A 767 6.85 5.85 33.82
N VAL A 768 7.92 6.32 33.16
CA VAL A 768 9.14 6.79 33.84
C VAL A 768 8.82 7.95 34.79
N ARG A 769 8.03 8.94 34.35
CA ARG A 769 7.56 10.04 35.20
C ARG A 769 6.85 9.54 36.46
N HIS A 770 5.95 8.56 36.30
CA HIS A 770 5.22 7.95 37.41
C HIS A 770 6.16 7.22 38.38
N LYS A 771 7.14 6.47 37.88
CA LYS A 771 8.16 5.80 38.70
C LYS A 771 9.00 6.81 39.48
N LEU A 772 9.45 7.90 38.85
CA LEU A 772 10.23 8.95 39.50
C LEU A 772 9.46 9.68 40.61
N LYS A 773 8.16 9.92 40.41
CA LYS A 773 7.27 10.51 41.42
C LYS A 773 7.07 9.62 42.66
N LYS A 774 7.27 8.31 42.55
CA LYS A 774 7.17 7.38 43.69
C LYS A 774 8.48 7.23 44.46
N LYS A 775 9.62 7.57 43.83
CA LYS A 775 10.96 7.51 44.44
C LYS A 775 11.31 8.78 45.22
N ASN A 776 10.75 9.92 44.82
CA ASN A 776 10.77 11.19 45.55
C ASN A 776 9.57 11.27 46.49
#